data_AF-A0A947GG71-F1
#
_entry.id   AF-A0A947GG71-F1
#
_cell.length_a   1.000
_cell.length_b   1.000
_cell.length_c   1.000
_cell.angle_alpha   90.00
_cell.angle_beta   90.00
_cell.angle_gamma   90.00
#
_symmetry.space_group_name_H-M   'P 1'
#
loop_
_entity.id
_entity.type
_entity.pdbx_description
1 polymer ?
#
loop_
_entity_poly.entity_id
_entity_poly.type
_entity_poly.pdbx_seq_one_letter_code
_entity_poly.pdbx_strand_id
1 'polypeptide(L)'
;MLPASHRYPVGGSLSVDSPYYVERPADALLYEALTVGDFCYVLNSRQMGKSSLLVRTKYRLEQQGTQCVALDLTGIGGIASTPEQWYKGIFVQICLDLNLLGKVNFKLWWKDHADLPLAQRITLFIRDILRVYIPDRSIVILVDEIDTVLSLSFSSDDFFALIRFCYNQRSIDPNYHRIAFALFGVANPANLIQDPQRTPFNIGQAIPLQGFTIHQTEPLMRGLKLPYALAFDILKEILSWTGGQPLLTQKLCKIVGERLPQNLLLEDSAPTQKVSLTQPIADFIEGLIYADIIGNWESKDTPEHLLTISKRILSNAQMTGRLLGIYQRILANDVIKLDYSPEHIELLLSGLVINQDEVLQSKNRIYRAVFNVQWVNDHLEQLRPYAQQLNVWCVSQQQSDHLLTGFALKEALAWAQDKQLSDLDYRFLGASQALDNQSTAQELATERQERAFAERMVSSLQTATQVFAEARQTARKQVRHVKLGRRWIGGIAAGVTGGVLVLRLTGILQGLEWLAFDQIVQRLPSPGLDSRITIITVDEPDIQVAGSYPLSGQVLADCLQMLNRYQPRGIGLDIYRDVPVEPGHGALVQELSRSPHLIGVEQVIEPTIAVLPVLAKQGQMGFGDQVVDGDGTIRRATLSIKSTDGTSLHLSFALQLALNYLATEGITPEDLAHGWTQLGQATIKPFEPNTSGFYVGAEDGGYQMLLNYHGPITGFQQVSLADVLAGQVDPEVIRDRIVLIGFTAESVNDLFPSPYSNRIIGSSRPMPGIVVHANVISQLLSATLDGRPLLQVWPQSGEWLWIAVWAGIGATITWKIRSMVGQIFGVAIATGSLLGLAIVAFAHGWWIPLVPPLFTLVGAAIILPVATAKHMEMLQLRQTVTILMDTVRDNPLVGEIAIAYLKQVEGQEPARLALIEQCLDQANVKLGQQAHPLAGDNCPSP
;
A
#
# COMPACT_ATOMS: atom_id res chain seq x y z
N MET A 1 33.92 -17.30 26.14
CA MET A 1 32.96 -17.17 25.02
C MET A 1 33.70 -17.52 23.73
N LEU A 2 33.26 -18.53 22.99
CA LEU A 2 33.84 -18.85 21.67
C LEU A 2 33.67 -17.65 20.71
N PRO A 3 34.66 -17.33 19.87
CA PRO A 3 34.58 -16.23 18.90
C PRO A 3 33.39 -16.41 17.94
N ALA A 4 32.80 -15.29 17.52
CA ALA A 4 31.53 -15.24 16.75
C ALA A 4 31.55 -16.03 15.42
N SER A 5 32.73 -16.32 14.87
CA SER A 5 32.93 -17.11 13.64
C SER A 5 32.69 -18.62 13.77
N HIS A 6 32.37 -19.12 14.98
CA HIS A 6 32.36 -20.56 15.29
C HIS A 6 31.04 -21.09 15.88
N ARG A 7 29.93 -20.36 15.77
CA ARG A 7 28.62 -20.83 16.26
C ARG A 7 27.79 -21.41 15.13
N TYR A 8 27.13 -22.54 15.39
CA TYR A 8 26.13 -23.07 14.46
C TYR A 8 25.07 -22.02 14.18
N PRO A 9 24.86 -21.63 12.92
CA PRO A 9 23.76 -20.78 12.53
C PRO A 9 22.45 -21.54 12.74
N VAL A 10 21.54 -21.00 13.54
CA VAL A 10 20.22 -21.59 13.79
C VAL A 10 19.17 -20.55 13.36
N GLY A 11 18.46 -20.86 12.28
CA GLY A 11 17.47 -19.97 11.65
C GLY A 11 18.04 -19.15 10.49
N GLY A 12 17.15 -18.69 9.60
CA GLY A 12 17.52 -17.90 8.42
C GLY A 12 18.17 -18.70 7.29
N SER A 13 18.52 -18.02 6.20
CA SER A 13 19.30 -18.59 5.08
C SER A 13 20.80 -18.58 5.38
N LEU A 14 21.50 -19.66 5.07
CA LEU A 14 22.95 -19.73 5.17
C LEU A 14 23.62 -18.94 4.04
N SER A 15 24.71 -18.25 4.36
CA SER A 15 25.58 -17.64 3.36
C SER A 15 26.28 -18.71 2.53
N VAL A 16 26.73 -18.33 1.34
CA VAL A 16 27.40 -19.20 0.37
C VAL A 16 28.62 -19.89 1.00
N ASP A 17 29.43 -19.13 1.74
CA ASP A 17 30.69 -19.60 2.35
C ASP A 17 30.50 -20.26 3.73
N SER A 18 29.25 -20.54 4.12
CA SER A 18 28.99 -21.14 5.43
C SER A 18 29.63 -22.52 5.54
N PRO A 19 30.55 -22.76 6.50
CA PRO A 19 31.18 -24.06 6.69
C PRO A 19 30.21 -25.12 7.23
N TYR A 20 28.98 -24.73 7.57
CA TYR A 20 27.93 -25.58 8.12
C TYR A 20 26.85 -25.95 7.10
N TYR A 21 26.98 -25.53 5.83
CA TYR A 21 26.05 -25.93 4.78
C TYR A 21 26.22 -27.42 4.45
N VAL A 22 25.13 -28.15 4.44
CA VAL A 22 25.09 -29.57 4.07
C VAL A 22 24.57 -29.69 2.64
N GLU A 23 25.44 -30.15 1.75
CA GLU A 23 25.10 -30.37 0.35
C GLU A 23 24.21 -31.60 0.19
N ARG A 24 23.15 -31.47 -0.61
CA ARG A 24 22.13 -32.50 -0.84
C ARG A 24 22.04 -32.84 -2.33
N PRO A 25 21.47 -33.99 -2.70
CA PRO A 25 21.20 -34.32 -4.11
C PRO A 25 20.39 -33.24 -4.84
N ALA A 26 19.51 -32.54 -4.11
CA ALA A 26 18.73 -31.41 -4.62
C ALA A 26 19.61 -30.25 -5.14
N ASP A 27 20.79 -30.02 -4.55
CA ASP A 27 21.73 -28.98 -4.99
C ASP A 27 22.28 -29.24 -6.39
N ALA A 28 22.64 -30.51 -6.68
CA ALA A 28 23.10 -30.91 -8.00
C ALA A 28 21.93 -30.92 -9.01
N LEU A 29 20.81 -31.55 -8.65
CA LEU A 29 19.65 -31.69 -9.52
C LEU A 29 19.06 -30.34 -9.95
N LEU A 30 18.87 -29.42 -8.99
CA LEU A 30 18.33 -28.09 -9.30
C LEU A 30 19.28 -27.30 -10.20
N TYR A 31 20.57 -27.34 -9.89
CA TYR A 31 21.56 -26.63 -10.69
C TYR A 31 21.64 -27.17 -12.11
N GLU A 32 21.72 -28.49 -12.29
CA GLU A 32 21.81 -29.13 -13.61
C GLU A 32 20.57 -28.83 -14.46
N ALA A 33 19.39 -28.95 -13.87
CA ALA A 33 18.12 -28.64 -14.55
C ALA A 33 18.06 -27.18 -14.99
N LEU A 34 18.46 -26.23 -14.13
CA LEU A 34 18.47 -24.81 -14.47
C LEU A 34 19.54 -24.43 -15.50
N THR A 35 20.68 -25.14 -15.53
CA THR A 35 21.72 -24.94 -16.57
C THR A 35 21.21 -25.34 -17.96
N VAL A 36 20.40 -26.39 -18.05
CA VAL A 36 19.75 -26.82 -19.31
C VAL A 36 18.54 -25.93 -19.67
N GLY A 37 18.10 -25.12 -18.71
CA GLY A 37 17.03 -24.15 -18.87
C GLY A 37 15.67 -24.63 -18.36
N ASP A 38 15.56 -25.80 -17.72
CA ASP A 38 14.26 -26.36 -17.35
C ASP A 38 13.50 -25.54 -16.30
N PHE A 39 12.16 -25.61 -16.37
CA PHE A 39 11.30 -25.05 -15.34
C PHE A 39 11.33 -25.96 -14.11
N CYS A 40 11.78 -25.45 -12.97
CA CYS A 40 11.94 -26.22 -11.73
C CYS A 40 11.04 -25.70 -10.61
N TYR A 41 10.68 -26.55 -9.66
CA TYR A 41 10.05 -26.09 -8.42
C TYR A 41 10.44 -26.91 -7.19
N VAL A 42 10.66 -26.20 -6.09
CA VAL A 42 11.03 -26.72 -4.76
C VAL A 42 9.92 -26.37 -3.77
N LEU A 43 8.87 -27.19 -3.77
CA LEU A 43 7.71 -27.00 -2.90
C LEU A 43 7.78 -27.98 -1.73
N ASN A 44 8.00 -27.47 -0.52
CA ASN A 44 8.19 -28.29 0.68
C ASN A 44 7.85 -27.51 1.96
N SER A 45 7.74 -28.21 3.10
CA SER A 45 7.45 -27.61 4.40
C SER A 45 8.43 -26.50 4.78
N ARG A 46 8.03 -25.63 5.72
CA ARG A 46 8.90 -24.57 6.26
C ARG A 46 10.19 -25.17 6.84
N GLN A 47 11.27 -24.38 6.79
CA GLN A 47 12.57 -24.70 7.38
C GLN A 47 13.29 -25.96 6.88
N MET A 48 12.99 -26.40 5.66
CA MET A 48 13.74 -27.48 4.99
C MET A 48 14.99 -26.96 4.26
N GLY A 49 15.38 -25.69 4.45
CA GLY A 49 16.57 -25.10 3.81
C GLY A 49 16.37 -24.74 2.34
N LYS A 50 15.15 -24.33 1.95
CA LYS A 50 14.80 -23.88 0.59
C LYS A 50 15.57 -22.61 0.19
N SER A 51 15.49 -21.56 1.02
CA SER A 51 16.18 -20.29 0.73
C SER A 51 17.72 -20.44 0.76
N SER A 52 18.27 -21.36 1.56
CA SER A 52 19.72 -21.66 1.52
C SER A 52 20.13 -22.37 0.22
N LEU A 53 19.28 -23.27 -0.29
CA LEU A 53 19.46 -23.90 -1.60
C LEU A 53 19.37 -22.87 -2.73
N LEU A 54 18.41 -21.94 -2.65
CA LEU A 54 18.27 -20.83 -3.61
C LEU A 54 19.54 -19.98 -3.66
N VAL A 55 20.03 -19.50 -2.50
CA VAL A 55 21.22 -18.63 -2.42
C VAL A 55 22.46 -19.32 -3.01
N ARG A 56 22.70 -20.60 -2.71
CA ARG A 56 23.85 -21.33 -3.27
C ARG A 56 23.70 -21.61 -4.76
N THR A 57 22.50 -21.98 -5.19
CA THR A 57 22.23 -22.23 -6.62
C THR A 57 22.44 -20.96 -7.43
N LYS A 58 21.90 -19.83 -6.94
CA LYS A 58 22.12 -18.48 -7.51
C LYS A 58 23.60 -18.19 -7.68
N TYR A 59 24.37 -18.32 -6.60
CA TYR A 59 25.81 -18.06 -6.60
C TYR A 59 26.57 -18.95 -7.60
N ARG A 60 26.27 -20.25 -7.62
CA ARG A 60 26.92 -21.21 -8.52
C ARG A 60 26.61 -20.93 -10.00
N LEU A 61 25.38 -20.51 -10.31
CA LEU A 61 24.97 -20.08 -11.65
C LEU A 61 25.68 -18.78 -12.07
N GLU A 62 25.78 -17.81 -11.16
CA GLU A 62 26.46 -16.53 -11.39
C GLU A 62 27.96 -16.71 -11.66
N GLN A 63 28.63 -17.64 -10.95
CA GLN A 63 30.02 -17.99 -11.22
C GLN A 63 30.27 -18.53 -12.63
N GLN A 64 29.25 -19.14 -13.25
CA GLN A 64 29.32 -19.60 -14.64
C GLN A 64 28.85 -18.57 -15.66
N GLY A 65 28.60 -17.32 -15.24
CA GLY A 65 28.21 -16.22 -16.11
C GLY A 65 26.70 -16.14 -16.41
N THR A 66 25.88 -16.98 -15.76
CA THR A 66 24.41 -16.88 -15.84
C THR A 66 23.93 -15.66 -15.05
N GLN A 67 22.98 -14.90 -15.61
CA GLN A 67 22.35 -13.78 -14.91
C GLN A 67 21.19 -14.30 -14.07
N CYS A 68 21.23 -14.07 -12.76
CA CYS A 68 20.20 -14.58 -11.85
C CYS A 68 19.35 -13.43 -11.30
N VAL A 69 18.04 -13.62 -11.31
CA VAL A 69 17.07 -12.74 -10.65
C VAL A 69 16.48 -13.47 -9.47
N ALA A 70 16.44 -12.83 -8.29
CA ALA A 70 15.79 -13.36 -7.09
C ALA A 70 14.55 -12.51 -6.78
N LEU A 71 13.38 -13.11 -6.95
CA LEU A 71 12.09 -12.50 -6.64
C LEU A 71 11.60 -13.02 -5.29
N ASP A 72 11.61 -12.17 -4.28
CA ASP A 72 10.97 -12.46 -3.00
C ASP A 72 9.52 -11.92 -3.04
N LEU A 73 8.55 -12.81 -3.16
CA LEU A 73 7.15 -12.41 -3.27
C LEU A 73 6.56 -11.90 -1.94
N THR A 74 7.18 -12.17 -0.79
CA THR A 74 6.77 -11.53 0.47
C THR A 74 7.05 -10.02 0.47
N GLY A 75 8.11 -9.59 -0.22
CA GLY A 75 8.42 -8.17 -0.42
C GLY A 75 7.65 -7.51 -1.56
N ILE A 76 7.16 -8.32 -2.51
CA ILE A 76 6.49 -7.88 -3.74
C ILE A 76 4.97 -8.09 -3.60
N GLY A 77 4.32 -7.14 -2.92
CA GLY A 77 2.86 -7.02 -2.83
C GLY A 77 2.21 -7.70 -1.62
N GLY A 78 1.63 -6.88 -0.74
CA GLY A 78 0.84 -7.36 0.40
C GLY A 78 -0.63 -7.64 0.03
N ILE A 79 -1.43 -8.03 1.04
CA ILE A 79 -2.86 -8.39 0.94
C ILE A 79 -3.70 -7.30 0.21
N ALA A 80 -3.28 -6.02 0.30
CA ALA A 80 -3.96 -4.88 -0.31
C ALA A 80 -3.35 -4.41 -1.66
N SER A 81 -2.41 -5.16 -2.25
CA SER A 81 -1.77 -4.78 -3.51
C SER A 81 -2.71 -4.96 -4.71
N THR A 82 -2.69 -4.00 -5.63
CA THR A 82 -3.42 -4.15 -6.90
C THR A 82 -2.63 -5.03 -7.88
N PRO A 83 -3.29 -5.66 -8.88
CA PRO A 83 -2.59 -6.44 -9.90
C PRO A 83 -1.46 -5.64 -10.57
N GLU A 84 -1.72 -4.39 -10.93
CA GLU A 84 -0.71 -3.55 -11.57
C GLU A 84 0.49 -3.28 -10.66
N GLN A 85 0.28 -3.00 -9.38
CA GLN A 85 1.37 -2.81 -8.41
C GLN A 85 2.21 -4.07 -8.23
N TRP A 86 1.57 -5.24 -8.19
CA TRP A 86 2.23 -6.54 -8.03
C TRP A 86 3.11 -6.88 -9.24
N TYR A 87 2.56 -6.82 -10.46
CA TYR A 87 3.33 -7.06 -11.70
C TYR A 87 4.44 -6.02 -11.89
N LYS A 88 4.19 -4.76 -11.49
CA LYS A 88 5.21 -3.70 -11.52
C LYS A 88 6.35 -3.99 -10.55
N GLY A 89 6.07 -4.51 -9.36
CA GLY A 89 7.10 -4.90 -8.39
C GLY A 89 7.99 -6.03 -8.88
N ILE A 90 7.39 -7.08 -9.48
CA ILE A 90 8.14 -8.18 -10.14
C ILE A 90 9.09 -7.61 -11.20
N PHE A 91 8.57 -6.71 -12.04
CA PHE A 91 9.32 -6.11 -13.11
C PHE A 91 10.49 -5.25 -12.62
N VAL A 92 10.25 -4.39 -11.64
CA VAL A 92 11.29 -3.54 -11.05
C VAL A 92 12.40 -4.39 -10.46
N GLN A 93 12.07 -5.50 -9.79
CA GLN A 93 13.06 -6.42 -9.24
C GLN A 93 13.89 -7.10 -10.34
N ILE A 94 13.25 -7.52 -11.45
CA ILE A 94 13.98 -8.05 -12.62
C ILE A 94 14.96 -7.00 -13.18
N CYS A 95 14.53 -5.74 -13.31
CA CYS A 95 15.39 -4.66 -13.81
C CYS A 95 16.55 -4.33 -12.86
N LEU A 96 16.31 -4.38 -11.54
CA LEU A 96 17.31 -4.17 -10.50
C LEU A 96 18.41 -5.24 -10.59
N ASP A 97 18.04 -6.52 -10.50
CA ASP A 97 18.98 -7.64 -10.46
C ASP A 97 19.78 -7.78 -11.77
N LEU A 98 19.17 -7.40 -12.90
CA LEU A 98 19.81 -7.43 -14.21
C LEU A 98 20.60 -6.14 -14.55
N ASN A 99 20.73 -5.18 -13.63
CA ASN A 99 21.42 -3.91 -13.83
C ASN A 99 20.94 -3.15 -15.09
N LEU A 100 19.61 -3.07 -15.25
CA LEU A 100 18.93 -2.38 -16.34
C LEU A 100 18.40 -1.00 -15.93
N LEU A 101 18.43 -0.67 -14.63
CA LEU A 101 18.10 0.67 -14.15
C LEU A 101 19.05 1.72 -14.74
N GLY A 102 18.49 2.79 -15.30
CA GLY A 102 19.24 3.85 -16.00
C GLY A 102 19.56 3.55 -17.47
N LYS A 103 19.48 2.28 -17.91
CA LYS A 103 19.66 1.90 -19.34
C LYS A 103 18.36 1.91 -20.12
N VAL A 104 17.26 1.63 -19.44
CA VAL A 104 15.89 1.68 -19.97
C VAL A 104 15.09 2.66 -19.14
N ASN A 105 14.41 3.61 -19.78
CA ASN A 105 13.46 4.49 -19.10
C ASN A 105 12.19 3.68 -18.77
N PHE A 106 12.23 2.95 -17.66
CA PHE A 106 11.16 2.09 -17.20
C PHE A 106 9.82 2.83 -17.05
N LYS A 107 9.85 4.05 -16.51
CA LYS A 107 8.65 4.83 -16.25
C LYS A 107 7.94 5.17 -17.57
N LEU A 108 8.72 5.47 -18.61
CA LEU A 108 8.22 5.69 -19.96
C LEU A 108 7.74 4.37 -20.59
N TRP A 109 8.59 3.33 -20.61
CA TRP A 109 8.28 2.04 -21.24
C TRP A 109 7.03 1.37 -20.67
N TRP A 110 6.86 1.36 -19.34
CA TRP A 110 5.67 0.79 -18.69
C TRP A 110 4.39 1.58 -19.02
N LYS A 111 4.50 2.91 -19.17
CA LYS A 111 3.40 3.80 -19.50
C LYS A 111 3.01 3.68 -20.98
N ASP A 112 3.97 3.50 -21.87
CA ASP A 112 3.73 3.36 -23.32
C ASP A 112 3.00 2.05 -23.68
N HIS A 113 3.03 1.05 -22.79
CA HIS A 113 2.33 -0.23 -22.96
C HIS A 113 1.14 -0.38 -22.00
N ALA A 114 0.59 0.75 -21.50
CA ALA A 114 -0.49 0.78 -20.51
C ALA A 114 -1.82 0.16 -21.01
N ASP A 115 -1.98 0.02 -22.31
CA ASP A 115 -3.11 -0.59 -23.01
C ASP A 115 -3.06 -2.13 -23.05
N LEU A 116 -1.90 -2.73 -22.77
CA LEU A 116 -1.71 -4.18 -22.81
C LEU A 116 -1.98 -4.86 -21.46
N PRO A 117 -2.45 -6.13 -21.47
CA PRO A 117 -2.53 -6.97 -20.28
C PRO A 117 -1.18 -7.10 -19.55
N LEU A 118 -1.21 -7.18 -18.21
CA LEU A 118 -0.01 -7.12 -17.37
C LEU A 118 1.00 -8.24 -17.67
N ALA A 119 0.54 -9.48 -17.86
CA ALA A 119 1.41 -10.60 -18.23
C ALA A 119 2.00 -10.45 -19.65
N GLN A 120 1.27 -9.82 -20.57
CA GLN A 120 1.76 -9.55 -21.92
C GLN A 120 2.88 -8.50 -21.92
N ARG A 121 2.84 -7.52 -21.00
CA ARG A 121 3.95 -6.56 -20.84
C ARG A 121 5.24 -7.27 -20.43
N ILE A 122 5.20 -8.19 -19.47
CA ILE A 122 6.40 -8.96 -19.10
C ILE A 122 6.90 -9.79 -20.30
N THR A 123 6.00 -10.35 -21.09
CA THR A 123 6.37 -11.07 -22.33
C THR A 123 7.11 -10.17 -23.31
N LEU A 124 6.62 -8.95 -23.56
CA LEU A 124 7.27 -7.97 -24.44
C LEU A 124 8.60 -7.51 -23.88
N PHE A 125 8.72 -7.32 -22.56
CA PHE A 125 9.98 -6.98 -21.93
C PHE A 125 11.05 -8.06 -22.13
N ILE A 126 10.66 -9.33 -21.92
CA ILE A 126 11.53 -10.47 -22.20
C ILE A 126 11.98 -10.47 -23.66
N ARG A 127 11.06 -10.23 -24.58
CA ARG A 127 11.31 -10.27 -26.03
C ARG A 127 12.15 -9.08 -26.54
N ASP A 128 11.83 -7.87 -26.13
CA ASP A 128 12.30 -6.63 -26.76
C ASP A 128 13.41 -5.96 -25.94
N ILE A 129 13.42 -6.09 -24.61
CA ILE A 129 14.42 -5.46 -23.75
C ILE A 129 15.51 -6.46 -23.37
N LEU A 130 15.15 -7.61 -22.79
CA LEU A 130 16.17 -8.58 -22.35
C LEU A 130 16.98 -9.14 -23.53
N ARG A 131 16.41 -9.15 -24.74
CA ARG A 131 17.11 -9.53 -25.96
C ARG A 131 18.18 -8.52 -26.37
N VAL A 132 17.90 -7.22 -26.21
CA VAL A 132 18.78 -6.13 -26.64
C VAL A 132 19.92 -5.90 -25.65
N TYR A 133 19.59 -5.85 -24.35
CA TYR A 133 20.57 -5.46 -23.32
C TYR A 133 21.37 -6.63 -22.74
N ILE A 134 20.86 -7.86 -22.89
CA ILE A 134 21.52 -9.08 -22.41
C ILE A 134 21.50 -10.12 -23.54
N PRO A 135 22.14 -9.85 -24.69
CA PRO A 135 22.24 -10.84 -25.76
C PRO A 135 23.09 -12.03 -25.30
N ASP A 136 22.73 -13.23 -25.72
CA ASP A 136 23.54 -14.46 -25.62
C ASP A 136 23.94 -14.93 -24.20
N ARG A 137 23.32 -14.39 -23.15
CA ARG A 137 23.48 -14.91 -21.77
C ARG A 137 22.21 -15.61 -21.28
N SER A 138 22.42 -16.70 -20.52
CA SER A 138 21.36 -17.36 -19.78
C SER A 138 20.88 -16.50 -18.61
N ILE A 139 19.57 -16.48 -18.40
CA ILE A 139 18.85 -15.74 -17.38
C ILE A 139 18.03 -16.74 -16.59
N VAL A 140 18.19 -16.76 -15.26
CA VAL A 140 17.43 -17.64 -14.36
C VAL A 140 16.64 -16.78 -13.39
N ILE A 141 15.33 -16.94 -13.38
CA ILE A 141 14.41 -16.23 -12.49
C ILE A 141 14.01 -17.16 -11.35
N LEU A 142 14.55 -16.90 -10.16
CA LEU A 142 14.33 -17.63 -8.92
C LEU A 142 13.24 -16.92 -8.13
N VAL A 143 12.10 -17.56 -7.89
CA VAL A 143 10.94 -16.98 -7.20
C VAL A 143 10.78 -17.64 -5.84
N ASP A 144 11.04 -16.92 -4.75
CA ASP A 144 10.88 -17.40 -3.37
C ASP A 144 9.50 -17.03 -2.80
N GLU A 145 9.07 -17.78 -1.78
CA GLU A 145 7.79 -17.63 -1.09
C GLU A 145 6.58 -17.58 -2.06
N ILE A 146 6.52 -18.52 -3.02
CA ILE A 146 5.42 -18.61 -3.99
C ILE A 146 4.05 -18.83 -3.36
N ASP A 147 3.97 -19.34 -2.12
CA ASP A 147 2.72 -19.49 -1.38
C ASP A 147 2.06 -18.15 -1.00
N THR A 148 2.77 -17.03 -1.10
CA THR A 148 2.19 -15.68 -0.92
C THR A 148 1.07 -15.38 -1.91
N VAL A 149 1.09 -15.97 -3.11
CA VAL A 149 0.05 -15.77 -4.14
C VAL A 149 -1.33 -16.24 -3.69
N LEU A 150 -1.39 -17.16 -2.72
CA LEU A 150 -2.64 -17.66 -2.12
C LEU A 150 -3.35 -16.61 -1.27
N SER A 151 -2.64 -15.57 -0.85
CA SER A 151 -3.16 -14.48 0.00
C SER A 151 -3.58 -13.24 -0.78
N LEU A 152 -3.37 -13.22 -2.10
CA LEU A 152 -3.70 -12.08 -2.96
C LEU A 152 -5.22 -11.96 -3.13
N SER A 153 -5.71 -10.73 -3.26
CA SER A 153 -7.12 -10.43 -3.50
C SER A 153 -7.56 -10.61 -4.97
N PHE A 154 -6.65 -11.09 -5.84
CA PHE A 154 -6.85 -11.30 -7.27
C PHE A 154 -6.16 -12.60 -7.73
N SER A 155 -6.55 -13.11 -8.92
CA SER A 155 -5.97 -14.33 -9.48
C SER A 155 -4.55 -14.11 -10.04
N SER A 156 -3.64 -15.01 -9.70
CA SER A 156 -2.25 -15.07 -10.20
C SER A 156 -2.08 -16.02 -11.39
N ASP A 157 -3.16 -16.60 -11.94
CA ASP A 157 -3.10 -17.59 -13.02
C ASP A 157 -2.38 -17.07 -14.28
N ASP A 158 -2.49 -15.77 -14.57
CA ASP A 158 -1.80 -15.12 -15.70
C ASP A 158 -0.27 -15.15 -15.56
N PHE A 159 0.26 -15.12 -14.33
CA PHE A 159 1.69 -15.23 -14.06
C PHE A 159 2.19 -16.65 -14.31
N PHE A 160 1.44 -17.67 -13.88
CA PHE A 160 1.76 -19.06 -14.17
C PHE A 160 1.64 -19.39 -15.67
N ALA A 161 0.65 -18.81 -16.35
CA ALA A 161 0.50 -18.92 -17.79
C ALA A 161 1.66 -18.27 -18.55
N LEU A 162 2.22 -17.15 -18.06
CA LEU A 162 3.43 -16.52 -18.60
C LEU A 162 4.65 -17.47 -18.52
N ILE A 163 4.85 -18.15 -17.39
CA ILE A 163 5.94 -19.12 -17.23
C ILE A 163 5.80 -20.25 -18.26
N ARG A 164 4.58 -20.81 -18.36
CA ARG A 164 4.25 -21.84 -19.36
C ARG A 164 4.46 -21.34 -20.79
N PHE A 165 4.06 -20.11 -21.09
CA PHE A 165 4.28 -19.47 -22.39
C PHE A 165 5.76 -19.40 -22.73
N CYS A 166 6.60 -18.92 -21.80
CA CYS A 166 8.05 -18.83 -22.01
C CYS A 166 8.69 -20.19 -22.28
N TYR A 167 8.26 -21.24 -21.57
CA TYR A 167 8.74 -22.60 -21.80
C TYR A 167 8.36 -23.11 -23.20
N ASN A 168 7.09 -22.96 -23.59
CA ASN A 168 6.61 -23.44 -24.90
C ASN A 168 7.25 -22.68 -26.08
N GLN A 169 7.51 -21.38 -25.91
CA GLN A 169 8.13 -20.53 -26.95
C GLN A 169 9.55 -20.95 -27.32
N ARG A 170 10.23 -21.76 -26.50
CA ARG A 170 11.57 -22.28 -26.82
C ARG A 170 11.60 -23.00 -28.16
N SER A 171 10.54 -23.75 -28.48
CA SER A 171 10.44 -24.47 -29.75
C SER A 171 10.32 -23.56 -30.99
N ILE A 172 9.96 -22.29 -30.81
CA ILE A 172 9.68 -21.33 -31.88
C ILE A 172 10.78 -20.26 -31.96
N ASP A 173 11.16 -19.67 -30.82
CA ASP A 173 12.17 -18.63 -30.73
C ASP A 173 13.32 -19.08 -29.80
N PRO A 174 14.53 -19.30 -30.34
CA PRO A 174 15.72 -19.67 -29.58
C PRO A 174 16.03 -18.73 -28.41
N ASN A 175 15.59 -17.47 -28.44
CA ASN A 175 15.79 -16.51 -27.35
C ASN A 175 15.12 -16.94 -26.04
N TYR A 176 14.13 -17.84 -26.06
CA TYR A 176 13.50 -18.34 -24.84
C TYR A 176 14.24 -19.52 -24.22
N HIS A 177 15.18 -20.17 -24.93
CA HIS A 177 16.01 -21.25 -24.36
C HIS A 177 16.92 -20.73 -23.25
N ARG A 178 17.32 -19.45 -23.35
CA ARG A 178 18.19 -18.81 -22.37
C ARG A 178 17.44 -18.39 -21.09
N ILE A 179 16.12 -18.59 -20.97
CA ILE A 179 15.34 -18.12 -19.81
C ILE A 179 14.78 -19.33 -19.06
N ALA A 180 15.17 -19.49 -17.79
CA ALA A 180 14.66 -20.52 -16.90
C ALA A 180 13.94 -19.92 -15.69
N PHE A 181 13.02 -20.68 -15.10
CA PHE A 181 12.28 -20.30 -13.90
C PHE A 181 12.45 -21.38 -12.84
N ALA A 182 12.63 -20.96 -11.58
CA ALA A 182 12.58 -21.84 -10.42
C ALA A 182 11.63 -21.27 -9.36
N LEU A 183 10.66 -22.05 -8.87
CA LEU A 183 9.74 -21.62 -7.82
C LEU A 183 10.06 -22.28 -6.48
N PHE A 184 10.04 -21.53 -5.39
CA PHE A 184 10.28 -22.02 -4.03
C PHE A 184 9.12 -21.59 -3.12
N GLY A 185 8.64 -22.48 -2.25
CA GLY A 185 7.61 -22.12 -1.28
C GLY A 185 6.99 -23.32 -0.55
N VAL A 186 5.90 -23.05 0.17
CA VAL A 186 5.18 -23.99 1.03
C VAL A 186 3.74 -24.17 0.53
N ALA A 187 3.59 -24.77 -0.65
CA ALA A 187 2.28 -25.01 -1.25
C ALA A 187 2.25 -26.33 -2.04
N ASN A 188 1.04 -26.84 -2.28
CA ASN A 188 0.81 -27.87 -3.29
C ASN A 188 0.64 -27.18 -4.66
N PRO A 189 1.27 -27.67 -5.75
CA PRO A 189 1.00 -27.21 -7.11
C PRO A 189 -0.47 -26.97 -7.45
N ALA A 190 -1.37 -27.87 -7.02
CA ALA A 190 -2.80 -27.78 -7.31
C ALA A 190 -3.50 -26.60 -6.63
N ASN A 191 -2.93 -26.07 -5.53
CA ASN A 191 -3.51 -24.93 -4.82
C ASN A 191 -3.02 -23.58 -5.39
N LEU A 192 -1.89 -23.57 -6.09
CA LEU A 192 -1.25 -22.35 -6.59
C LEU A 192 -1.95 -21.75 -7.82
N ILE A 193 -2.70 -22.56 -8.57
CA ILE A 193 -3.38 -22.14 -9.80
C ILE A 193 -4.82 -22.67 -9.82
N GLN A 194 -5.78 -21.82 -10.17
CA GLN A 194 -7.20 -22.20 -10.19
C GLN A 194 -7.56 -22.99 -11.44
N ASP A 195 -7.02 -22.61 -12.60
CA ASP A 195 -7.23 -23.30 -13.87
C ASP A 195 -6.17 -24.40 -14.13
N PRO A 196 -6.53 -25.70 -14.06
CA PRO A 196 -5.61 -26.80 -14.28
C PRO A 196 -5.07 -26.86 -15.72
N GLN A 197 -5.75 -26.27 -16.71
CA GLN A 197 -5.30 -26.28 -18.11
C GLN A 197 -4.14 -25.30 -18.36
N ARG A 198 -3.98 -24.30 -17.48
CA ARG A 198 -2.97 -23.24 -17.61
C ARG A 198 -1.71 -23.52 -16.78
N THR A 199 -1.68 -24.64 -16.06
CA THR A 199 -0.62 -24.94 -15.10
C THR A 199 0.74 -25.20 -15.75
N PRO A 200 1.83 -24.57 -15.27
CA PRO A 200 3.19 -24.89 -15.67
C PRO A 200 3.72 -26.13 -14.91
N PHE A 201 3.04 -26.60 -13.85
CA PHE A 201 3.53 -27.73 -13.04
C PHE A 201 3.50 -29.07 -13.79
N ASN A 202 2.73 -29.18 -14.88
CA ASN A 202 2.71 -30.38 -15.73
C ASN A 202 3.94 -30.51 -16.64
N ILE A 203 4.69 -29.41 -16.85
CA ILE A 203 5.88 -29.36 -17.70
C ILE A 203 7.16 -29.09 -16.88
N GLY A 204 7.03 -28.86 -15.58
CA GLY A 204 8.13 -28.54 -14.68
C GLY A 204 8.70 -29.77 -13.97
N GLN A 205 9.97 -29.69 -13.61
CA GLN A 205 10.65 -30.69 -12.80
C GLN A 205 10.51 -30.37 -11.31
N ALA A 206 9.89 -31.30 -10.56
CA ALA A 206 9.86 -31.24 -9.11
C ALA A 206 11.24 -31.59 -8.54
N ILE A 207 11.80 -30.72 -7.70
CA ILE A 207 13.06 -31.00 -7.01
C ILE A 207 12.76 -31.40 -5.55
N PRO A 208 12.88 -32.68 -5.18
CA PRO A 208 12.56 -33.14 -3.85
C PRO A 208 13.61 -32.70 -2.84
N LEU A 209 13.16 -32.07 -1.75
CA LEU A 209 14.04 -31.61 -0.67
C LEU A 209 13.89 -32.52 0.56
N GLN A 210 14.84 -33.44 0.72
CA GLN A 210 14.82 -34.43 1.81
C GLN A 210 15.61 -33.94 3.03
N GLY A 211 15.38 -34.59 4.17
CA GLY A 211 16.18 -34.40 5.38
C GLY A 211 17.62 -34.86 5.19
N PHE A 212 18.51 -34.39 6.06
CA PHE A 212 19.92 -34.77 6.05
C PHE A 212 20.12 -36.25 6.34
N THR A 213 21.02 -36.87 5.58
CA THR A 213 21.53 -38.22 5.86
C THR A 213 22.91 -38.14 6.51
N ILE A 214 23.30 -39.18 7.25
CA ILE A 214 24.57 -39.20 7.99
C ILE A 214 25.80 -38.97 7.10
N HIS A 215 25.76 -39.43 5.85
CA HIS A 215 26.87 -39.27 4.91
C HIS A 215 27.03 -37.83 4.39
N GLN A 216 25.97 -37.02 4.45
CA GLN A 216 25.98 -35.63 4.00
C GLN A 216 26.42 -34.66 5.10
N THR A 217 26.31 -35.04 6.37
CA THR A 217 26.44 -34.13 7.50
C THR A 217 27.88 -33.95 8.03
N GLU A 218 28.89 -34.29 7.22
CA GLU A 218 30.29 -34.04 7.53
C GLU A 218 30.61 -32.57 7.88
N PRO A 219 30.03 -31.54 7.21
CA PRO A 219 30.20 -30.15 7.62
C PRO A 219 29.74 -29.88 9.06
N LEU A 220 28.65 -30.52 9.49
CA LEU A 220 28.16 -30.42 10.86
C LEU A 220 29.06 -31.20 11.84
N MET A 221 29.61 -32.36 11.46
CA MET A 221 30.56 -33.08 12.32
C MET A 221 31.80 -32.23 12.64
N ARG A 222 32.35 -31.53 11.65
CA ARG A 222 33.50 -30.63 11.83
C ARG A 222 33.21 -29.50 12.81
N GLY A 223 31.98 -28.99 12.81
CA GLY A 223 31.54 -27.94 13.75
C GLY A 223 31.55 -28.36 15.22
N LEU A 224 31.46 -29.66 15.53
CA LEU A 224 31.45 -30.16 16.91
C LEU A 224 32.86 -30.16 17.56
N LYS A 225 33.93 -30.07 16.76
CA LYS A 225 35.34 -30.12 17.22
C LYS A 225 35.65 -31.37 18.07
N LEU A 226 35.07 -32.51 17.70
CA LEU A 226 35.28 -33.80 18.36
C LEU A 226 36.07 -34.76 17.44
N PRO A 227 36.70 -35.81 18.01
CA PRO A 227 37.22 -36.91 17.21
C PRO A 227 36.12 -37.49 16.30
N TYR A 228 36.47 -37.81 15.06
CA TYR A 228 35.50 -38.20 14.02
C TYR A 228 34.52 -39.30 14.46
N ALA A 229 35.01 -40.36 15.10
CA ALA A 229 34.17 -41.47 15.55
C ALA A 229 33.09 -41.02 16.56
N LEU A 230 33.46 -40.16 17.52
CA LEU A 230 32.52 -39.64 18.51
C LEU A 230 31.54 -38.63 17.90
N ALA A 231 32.02 -37.76 17.00
CA ALA A 231 31.17 -36.84 16.25
C ALA A 231 30.13 -37.59 15.40
N PHE A 232 30.55 -38.69 14.76
CA PHE A 232 29.70 -39.56 13.97
C PHE A 232 28.60 -40.21 14.81
N ASP A 233 28.94 -40.80 15.95
CA ASP A 233 27.96 -41.45 16.84
C ASP A 233 26.95 -40.45 17.43
N ILE A 234 27.42 -39.28 17.87
CA ILE A 234 26.55 -38.18 18.35
C ILE A 234 25.59 -37.73 17.24
N LEU A 235 26.11 -37.51 16.03
CA LEU A 235 25.29 -36.98 14.95
C LEU A 235 24.31 -38.03 14.41
N LYS A 236 24.69 -39.31 14.42
CA LYS A 236 23.80 -40.43 14.12
C LYS A 236 22.61 -40.45 15.09
N GLU A 237 22.87 -40.25 16.38
CA GLU A 237 21.81 -40.17 17.39
C GLU A 237 20.91 -38.93 17.16
N ILE A 238 21.50 -37.75 16.94
CA ILE A 238 20.76 -36.52 16.62
C ILE A 238 19.85 -36.74 15.41
N LEU A 239 20.37 -37.32 14.32
CA LEU A 239 19.59 -37.58 13.11
C LEU A 239 18.44 -38.57 13.36
N SER A 240 18.63 -39.56 14.24
CA SER A 240 17.57 -40.49 14.64
C SER A 240 16.38 -39.77 15.30
N TRP A 241 16.65 -38.69 16.03
CA TRP A 241 15.64 -37.87 16.70
C TRP A 241 15.00 -36.83 15.78
N THR A 242 15.80 -36.17 14.93
CA THR A 242 15.33 -35.08 14.05
C THR A 242 14.77 -35.55 12.72
N GLY A 243 15.04 -36.80 12.32
CA GLY A 243 14.75 -37.29 10.97
C GLY A 243 15.49 -36.50 9.89
N GLY A 244 16.63 -35.89 10.24
CA GLY A 244 17.40 -35.03 9.33
C GLY A 244 16.76 -33.67 9.04
N GLN A 245 15.77 -33.22 9.82
CA GLN A 245 15.20 -31.89 9.60
C GLN A 245 16.29 -30.81 9.84
N PRO A 246 16.54 -29.89 8.89
CA PRO A 246 17.72 -29.03 8.93
C PRO A 246 17.83 -28.13 10.16
N LEU A 247 16.76 -27.41 10.54
CA LEU A 247 16.80 -26.49 11.68
C LEU A 247 17.06 -27.24 13.00
N LEU A 248 16.30 -28.30 13.28
CA LEU A 248 16.40 -29.11 14.49
C LEU A 248 17.76 -29.78 14.59
N THR A 249 18.29 -30.27 13.47
CA THR A 249 19.62 -30.90 13.43
C THR A 249 20.69 -29.88 13.79
N GLN A 250 20.66 -28.69 13.20
CA GLN A 250 21.61 -27.61 13.54
C GLN A 250 21.42 -27.09 14.97
N LYS A 251 20.17 -26.95 15.43
CA LYS A 251 19.85 -26.53 16.81
C LYS A 251 20.39 -27.54 17.82
N LEU A 252 20.24 -28.84 17.58
CA LEU A 252 20.82 -29.86 18.45
C LEU A 252 22.34 -29.90 18.37
N CYS A 253 22.95 -29.77 17.19
CA CYS A 253 24.40 -29.65 17.08
C CYS A 253 24.94 -28.46 17.90
N LYS A 254 24.22 -27.33 17.91
CA LYS A 254 24.53 -26.17 18.76
C LYS A 254 24.43 -26.50 20.25
N ILE A 255 23.30 -27.03 20.69
CA ILE A 255 23.06 -27.36 22.11
C ILE A 255 24.11 -28.35 22.60
N VAL A 256 24.38 -29.40 21.82
CA VAL A 256 25.41 -30.40 22.13
C VAL A 256 26.78 -29.75 22.19
N GLY A 257 27.15 -28.92 21.21
CA GLY A 257 28.41 -28.16 21.22
C GLY A 257 28.59 -27.25 22.46
N GLU A 258 27.51 -26.68 22.99
CA GLU A 258 27.53 -25.81 24.17
C GLU A 258 27.55 -26.58 25.51
N ARG A 259 27.04 -27.81 25.52
CA ARG A 259 26.88 -28.65 26.73
C ARG A 259 27.94 -29.75 26.85
N LEU A 260 28.79 -29.92 25.84
CA LEU A 260 29.89 -30.89 25.87
C LEU A 260 30.97 -30.47 26.90
N PRO A 261 31.46 -31.41 27.72
CA PRO A 261 32.61 -31.18 28.60
C PRO A 261 33.85 -30.70 27.84
N GLN A 262 34.53 -29.67 28.35
CA GLN A 262 35.68 -29.03 27.66
C GLN A 262 36.85 -29.99 27.38
N ASN A 263 37.01 -31.03 28.20
CA ASN A 263 38.04 -32.06 28.06
C ASN A 263 37.84 -33.01 26.85
N LEU A 264 36.71 -32.91 26.14
CA LEU A 264 36.41 -33.71 24.94
C LEU A 264 36.69 -32.95 23.63
N LEU A 265 36.90 -31.63 23.70
CA LEU A 265 37.12 -30.79 22.53
C LEU A 265 38.56 -30.91 22.04
N LEU A 266 38.74 -31.05 20.72
CA LEU A 266 40.07 -31.03 20.10
C LEU A 266 40.66 -29.62 20.22
N GLU A 267 41.76 -29.48 20.95
CA GLU A 267 42.63 -28.29 20.87
C GLU A 267 43.60 -28.46 19.69
N ASP A 268 43.93 -27.36 19.01
CA ASP A 268 44.77 -27.35 17.78
C ASP A 268 46.21 -27.88 17.98
N SER A 269 46.59 -28.41 19.15
CA SER A 269 47.96 -28.83 19.47
C SER A 269 48.09 -29.84 20.64
N ALA A 270 47.51 -31.05 20.60
CA ALA A 270 47.93 -32.16 21.49
C ALA A 270 47.41 -33.56 21.05
N PRO A 271 48.11 -34.67 21.36
CA PRO A 271 47.76 -36.00 20.89
C PRO A 271 46.57 -36.62 21.64
N THR A 272 45.77 -37.37 20.88
CA THR A 272 44.53 -38.07 21.23
C THR A 272 44.64 -39.00 22.44
N GLN A 273 44.07 -38.60 23.57
CA GLN A 273 43.67 -39.51 24.65
C GLN A 273 42.24 -40.00 24.40
N LYS A 274 41.95 -41.29 24.62
CA LYS A 274 40.59 -41.84 24.53
C LYS A 274 39.74 -41.28 25.67
N VAL A 275 39.01 -40.21 25.42
CA VAL A 275 38.04 -39.64 26.35
C VAL A 275 36.66 -40.19 26.00
N SER A 276 36.01 -40.87 26.95
CA SER A 276 34.64 -41.39 26.83
C SER A 276 33.68 -40.53 27.66
N LEU A 277 32.45 -40.38 27.20
CA LEU A 277 31.35 -39.79 27.97
C LEU A 277 31.05 -40.66 29.21
N THR A 278 30.64 -40.04 30.31
CA THR A 278 30.29 -40.70 31.58
C THR A 278 29.00 -41.53 31.51
N GLN A 279 28.21 -41.34 30.45
CA GLN A 279 26.96 -42.06 30.17
C GLN A 279 26.87 -42.37 28.66
N PRO A 280 26.03 -43.34 28.24
CA PRO A 280 25.81 -43.63 26.82
C PRO A 280 25.40 -42.38 26.03
N ILE A 281 25.87 -42.29 24.78
CA ILE A 281 25.57 -41.16 23.87
C ILE A 281 24.07 -40.98 23.70
N ALA A 282 23.32 -42.08 23.58
CA ALA A 282 21.86 -42.06 23.46
C ALA A 282 21.20 -41.34 24.65
N ASP A 283 21.51 -41.76 25.88
CA ASP A 283 20.94 -41.19 27.10
C ASP A 283 21.32 -39.71 27.28
N PHE A 284 22.55 -39.34 26.93
CA PHE A 284 23.00 -37.94 26.97
C PHE A 284 22.20 -37.06 26.00
N ILE A 285 22.08 -37.48 24.74
CA ILE A 285 21.36 -36.71 23.71
C ILE A 285 19.86 -36.66 24.02
N GLU A 286 19.27 -37.78 24.45
CA GLU A 286 17.88 -37.82 24.88
C GLU A 286 17.63 -36.86 26.07
N GLY A 287 18.48 -36.88 27.09
CA GLY A 287 18.39 -35.96 28.23
C GLY A 287 18.44 -34.49 27.82
N LEU A 288 19.31 -34.12 26.88
CA LEU A 288 19.38 -32.76 26.33
C LEU A 288 18.13 -32.40 25.54
N ILE A 289 17.60 -33.31 24.71
CA ILE A 289 16.38 -33.09 23.94
C ILE A 289 15.19 -32.83 24.88
N TYR A 290 15.02 -33.64 25.93
CA TYR A 290 13.94 -33.41 26.90
C TYR A 290 14.11 -32.11 27.68
N ALA A 291 15.33 -31.78 28.09
CA ALA A 291 15.60 -30.58 28.88
C ALA A 291 15.46 -29.27 28.05
N ASP A 292 16.01 -29.24 26.85
CA ASP A 292 16.19 -28.00 26.06
C ASP A 292 15.21 -27.88 24.88
N ILE A 293 14.55 -28.97 24.44
CA ILE A 293 13.57 -28.94 23.32
C ILE A 293 12.15 -29.32 23.76
N ILE A 294 11.92 -30.49 24.36
CA ILE A 294 10.56 -31.01 24.63
C ILE A 294 9.96 -30.37 25.89
N GLY A 295 10.73 -30.25 26.97
CA GLY A 295 10.26 -29.72 28.24
C GLY A 295 9.97 -28.23 28.16
N ASN A 296 8.70 -27.85 28.32
CA ASN A 296 8.21 -26.47 28.14
C ASN A 296 8.60 -25.89 26.76
N TRP A 297 8.40 -26.71 25.71
CA TRP A 297 8.78 -26.40 24.34
C TRP A 297 8.17 -25.08 23.82
N GLU A 298 6.94 -24.74 24.25
CA GLU A 298 6.25 -23.49 23.84
C GLU A 298 7.05 -22.23 24.19
N SER A 299 7.77 -22.22 25.32
CA SER A 299 8.59 -21.07 25.73
C SER A 299 10.03 -21.12 25.18
N LYS A 300 10.50 -22.29 24.72
CA LYS A 300 11.89 -22.54 24.30
C LYS A 300 12.07 -22.66 22.78
N ASP A 301 10.99 -22.52 22.01
CA ASP A 301 10.99 -22.61 20.56
C ASP A 301 11.53 -21.33 19.89
N THR A 302 12.81 -21.05 20.11
CA THR A 302 13.55 -19.97 19.45
C THR A 302 14.69 -20.55 18.58
N PRO A 303 14.78 -20.18 17.29
CA PRO A 303 13.72 -19.53 16.47
C PRO A 303 12.46 -20.42 16.36
N GLU A 304 11.29 -19.79 16.14
CA GLU A 304 10.00 -20.51 16.09
C GLU A 304 9.99 -21.57 14.98
N HIS A 305 9.65 -22.81 15.32
CA HIS A 305 9.42 -23.91 14.40
C HIS A 305 8.25 -24.77 14.84
N LEU A 306 8.32 -25.32 16.06
CA LEU A 306 7.25 -26.14 16.64
C LEU A 306 5.96 -25.33 16.81
N LEU A 307 6.08 -24.06 17.24
CA LEU A 307 4.95 -23.14 17.33
C LEU A 307 4.33 -22.87 15.95
N THR A 308 5.15 -22.81 14.91
CA THR A 308 4.66 -22.62 13.54
C THR A 308 3.86 -23.83 13.05
N ILE A 309 4.32 -25.04 13.35
CA ILE A 309 3.58 -26.28 13.04
C ILE A 309 2.25 -26.30 13.79
N SER A 310 2.28 -26.01 15.10
CA SER A 310 1.08 -25.93 15.95
C SER A 310 0.06 -24.92 15.43
N LYS A 311 0.48 -23.66 15.23
CA LYS A 311 -0.36 -22.58 14.71
C LYS A 311 -0.99 -22.97 13.36
N ARG A 312 -0.24 -23.63 12.47
CA ARG A 312 -0.75 -24.04 11.15
C ARG A 312 -1.86 -25.09 11.27
N ILE A 313 -1.65 -26.13 12.06
CA ILE A 313 -2.65 -27.20 12.28
C ILE A 313 -3.91 -26.66 12.96
N LEU A 314 -3.76 -25.71 13.87
CA LEU A 314 -4.86 -25.11 14.63
C LEU A 314 -5.54 -23.93 13.92
N SER A 315 -4.98 -23.43 12.81
CA SER A 315 -5.44 -22.18 12.16
C SER A 315 -6.84 -22.27 11.57
N ASN A 316 -7.22 -23.42 11.00
CA ASN A 316 -8.52 -23.61 10.37
C ASN A 316 -9.47 -24.38 11.29
N ALA A 317 -10.22 -23.63 12.12
CA ALA A 317 -11.18 -24.19 13.07
C ALA A 317 -12.28 -25.09 12.47
N GLN A 318 -12.44 -25.15 11.14
CA GLN A 318 -13.34 -26.10 10.48
C GLN A 318 -12.67 -27.44 10.20
N MET A 319 -11.36 -27.47 9.93
CA MET A 319 -10.59 -28.68 9.59
C MET A 319 -9.78 -29.26 10.75
N THR A 320 -9.47 -28.45 11.78
CA THR A 320 -8.60 -28.84 12.91
C THR A 320 -9.01 -30.18 13.53
N GLY A 321 -10.31 -30.42 13.75
CA GLY A 321 -10.80 -31.67 14.34
C GLY A 321 -10.44 -32.91 13.51
N ARG A 322 -10.58 -32.83 12.19
CA ARG A 322 -10.23 -33.92 11.27
C ARG A 322 -8.71 -34.10 11.13
N LEU A 323 -7.94 -33.02 11.05
CA LEU A 323 -6.47 -33.06 11.01
C LEU A 323 -5.88 -33.75 12.25
N LEU A 324 -6.35 -33.33 13.44
CA LEU A 324 -5.94 -33.92 14.72
C LEU A 324 -6.38 -35.39 14.83
N GLY A 325 -7.58 -35.74 14.36
CA GLY A 325 -8.05 -37.13 14.32
C GLY A 325 -7.20 -38.04 13.43
N ILE A 326 -6.80 -37.58 12.24
CA ILE A 326 -5.90 -38.32 11.34
C ILE A 326 -4.53 -38.48 12.01
N TYR A 327 -3.98 -37.42 12.60
CA TYR A 327 -2.70 -37.50 13.29
C TYR A 327 -2.74 -38.39 14.54
N GLN A 328 -3.86 -38.42 15.28
CA GLN A 328 -4.07 -39.34 16.40
C GLN A 328 -3.93 -40.82 15.96
N ARG A 329 -4.47 -41.17 14.79
CA ARG A 329 -4.33 -42.50 14.20
C ARG A 329 -2.89 -42.81 13.80
N ILE A 330 -2.16 -41.83 13.27
CA ILE A 330 -0.71 -41.96 13.00
C ILE A 330 0.07 -42.23 14.29
N LEU A 331 -0.28 -41.56 15.40
CA LEU A 331 0.31 -41.81 16.71
C LEU A 331 -0.04 -43.21 17.25
N ALA A 332 -1.23 -43.73 16.93
CA ALA A 332 -1.63 -45.11 17.23
C ALA A 332 -0.94 -46.17 16.35
N ASN A 333 -0.10 -45.75 15.38
CA ASN A 333 0.56 -46.58 14.38
C ASN A 333 -0.40 -47.25 13.38
N ASP A 334 -1.55 -46.63 13.11
CA ASP A 334 -2.42 -47.04 12.00
C ASP A 334 -1.73 -46.79 10.64
N VAL A 335 -1.96 -47.68 9.69
CA VAL A 335 -1.50 -47.49 8.29
C VAL A 335 -2.51 -46.60 7.55
N ILE A 336 -2.13 -45.35 7.34
CA ILE A 336 -2.94 -44.37 6.59
C ILE A 336 -2.33 -44.18 5.21
N LYS A 337 -3.02 -44.67 4.17
CA LYS A 337 -2.61 -44.46 2.78
C LYS A 337 -2.85 -43.02 2.35
N LEU A 338 -1.89 -42.43 1.65
CA LEU A 338 -2.02 -41.12 1.05
C LEU A 338 -3.03 -41.16 -0.09
N ASP A 339 -4.12 -40.41 0.03
CA ASP A 339 -5.18 -40.28 -0.97
C ASP A 339 -5.24 -38.87 -1.61
N TYR A 340 -4.27 -38.01 -1.28
CA TYR A 340 -4.20 -36.61 -1.72
C TYR A 340 -5.43 -35.75 -1.34
N SER A 341 -6.17 -36.11 -0.29
CA SER A 341 -7.22 -35.26 0.25
C SER A 341 -6.67 -33.93 0.78
N PRO A 342 -7.49 -32.87 0.87
CA PRO A 342 -7.07 -31.58 1.43
C PRO A 342 -6.44 -31.70 2.82
N GLU A 343 -6.96 -32.60 3.66
CA GLU A 343 -6.47 -32.85 5.01
C GLU A 343 -5.07 -33.49 5.02
N HIS A 344 -4.85 -34.50 4.16
CA HIS A 344 -3.54 -35.15 4.05
C HIS A 344 -2.48 -34.20 3.48
N ILE A 345 -2.84 -33.38 2.50
CA ILE A 345 -1.96 -32.35 1.93
C ILE A 345 -1.59 -31.33 3.02
N GLU A 346 -2.57 -30.86 3.80
CA GLU A 346 -2.29 -29.86 4.85
C GLU A 346 -1.40 -30.43 5.96
N LEU A 347 -1.59 -31.68 6.35
CA LEU A 347 -0.68 -32.38 7.26
C LEU A 347 0.74 -32.47 6.69
N LEU A 348 0.91 -32.82 5.41
CA LEU A 348 2.22 -32.87 4.76
C LEU A 348 2.90 -31.49 4.69
N LEU A 349 2.15 -30.44 4.34
CA LEU A 349 2.65 -29.06 4.24
C LEU A 349 3.02 -28.47 5.61
N SER A 350 2.32 -28.87 6.68
CA SER A 350 2.70 -28.53 8.06
C SER A 350 4.10 -29.04 8.41
N GLY A 351 4.56 -30.10 7.74
CA GLY A 351 5.82 -30.77 8.04
C GLY A 351 5.76 -31.66 9.27
N LEU A 352 4.59 -31.86 9.88
CA LEU A 352 4.40 -32.79 10.99
C LEU A 352 4.51 -34.25 10.55
N VAL A 353 4.00 -34.56 9.35
CA VAL A 353 4.02 -35.91 8.77
C VAL A 353 4.86 -35.93 7.49
N ILE A 354 5.24 -37.14 7.08
CA ILE A 354 5.94 -37.42 5.84
C ILE A 354 5.24 -38.56 5.11
N ASN A 355 5.29 -38.53 3.78
CA ASN A 355 4.91 -39.66 2.93
C ASN A 355 6.11 -40.59 2.77
N GLN A 356 6.00 -41.83 3.28
CA GLN A 356 6.93 -42.92 3.01
C GLN A 356 6.15 -44.05 2.36
N ASP A 357 6.50 -44.40 1.12
CA ASP A 357 5.87 -45.49 0.35
C ASP A 357 4.32 -45.41 0.32
N GLU A 358 3.79 -44.21 0.04
CA GLU A 358 2.35 -43.90 0.01
C GLU A 358 1.64 -44.02 1.37
N VAL A 359 2.38 -44.08 2.47
CA VAL A 359 1.85 -44.12 3.84
C VAL A 359 2.27 -42.86 4.60
N LEU A 360 1.31 -42.24 5.27
CA LEU A 360 1.55 -41.10 6.15
C LEU A 360 2.12 -41.56 7.49
N GLN A 361 3.26 -41.01 7.87
CA GLN A 361 3.94 -41.29 9.14
C GLN A 361 4.40 -40.00 9.82
N SER A 362 4.60 -40.04 11.14
CA SER A 362 5.21 -38.91 11.87
C SER A 362 6.62 -38.68 11.35
N LYS A 363 6.96 -37.42 11.04
CA LYS A 363 8.21 -37.10 10.34
C LYS A 363 9.46 -37.38 11.17
N ASN A 364 9.39 -37.24 12.49
CA ASN A 364 10.50 -37.57 13.40
C ASN A 364 10.05 -37.78 14.85
N ARG A 365 10.98 -38.28 15.69
CA ARG A 365 10.71 -38.60 17.11
C ARG A 365 10.42 -37.37 17.95
N ILE A 366 11.07 -36.23 17.67
CA ILE A 366 10.84 -34.97 18.39
C ILE A 366 9.39 -34.51 18.21
N TYR A 367 8.87 -34.51 16.98
CA TYR A 367 7.49 -34.11 16.71
C TYR A 367 6.50 -35.07 17.37
N ARG A 368 6.77 -36.37 17.34
CA ARG A 368 5.94 -37.36 18.05
C ARG A 368 5.93 -37.15 19.57
N ALA A 369 7.04 -36.69 20.15
CA ALA A 369 7.15 -36.44 21.58
C ALA A 369 6.49 -35.11 22.02
N VAL A 370 6.59 -34.08 21.16
CA VAL A 370 5.98 -32.75 21.38
C VAL A 370 4.48 -32.79 21.08
N PHE A 371 4.10 -33.18 19.87
CA PHE A 371 2.72 -33.38 19.43
C PHE A 371 2.33 -34.83 19.72
N ASN A 372 2.28 -35.16 21.01
CA ASN A 372 1.94 -36.50 21.48
C ASN A 372 0.41 -36.67 21.63
N VAL A 373 -0.02 -37.87 22.05
CA VAL A 373 -1.44 -38.20 22.21
C VAL A 373 -2.12 -37.27 23.22
N GLN A 374 -1.43 -36.88 24.30
CA GLN A 374 -1.99 -35.96 25.29
C GLN A 374 -2.26 -34.59 24.67
N TRP A 375 -1.27 -34.02 23.96
CA TRP A 375 -1.42 -32.74 23.29
C TRP A 375 -2.59 -32.74 22.29
N VAL A 376 -2.73 -33.81 21.50
CA VAL A 376 -3.85 -33.97 20.56
C VAL A 376 -5.20 -34.02 21.30
N ASN A 377 -5.27 -34.79 22.39
CA ASN A 377 -6.49 -34.91 23.20
C ASN A 377 -6.87 -33.59 23.85
N ASP A 378 -5.92 -32.87 24.46
CA ASP A 378 -6.18 -31.57 25.11
C ASP A 378 -6.80 -30.56 24.13
N HIS A 379 -6.29 -30.50 22.90
CA HIS A 379 -6.82 -29.61 21.87
C HIS A 379 -8.17 -30.08 21.32
N LEU A 380 -8.37 -31.39 21.14
CA LEU A 380 -9.67 -31.95 20.76
C LEU A 380 -10.73 -31.75 21.85
N GLU A 381 -10.35 -31.80 23.13
CA GLU A 381 -11.23 -31.54 24.27
C GLU A 381 -11.66 -30.07 24.35
N GLN A 382 -10.74 -29.15 24.11
CA GLN A 382 -11.05 -27.71 24.05
C GLN A 382 -11.92 -27.35 22.86
N LEU A 383 -11.79 -28.07 21.74
CA LEU A 383 -12.57 -27.83 20.53
C LEU A 383 -14.03 -28.28 20.68
N ARG A 384 -14.29 -29.45 21.28
CA ARG A 384 -15.59 -30.12 21.26
C ARG A 384 -16.45 -29.74 22.49
N PRO A 385 -17.70 -29.26 22.31
CA PRO A 385 -18.60 -29.02 23.44
C PRO A 385 -19.06 -30.31 24.15
N TYR A 386 -18.89 -31.47 23.53
CA TYR A 386 -19.28 -32.79 24.04
C TYR A 386 -18.08 -33.71 24.37
N ALA A 387 -16.89 -33.14 24.55
CA ALA A 387 -15.64 -33.88 24.75
C ALA A 387 -15.71 -34.88 25.92
N GLN A 388 -16.28 -34.46 27.04
CA GLN A 388 -16.36 -35.27 28.25
C GLN A 388 -17.21 -36.53 28.03
N GLN A 389 -18.37 -36.40 27.39
CA GLN A 389 -19.28 -37.51 27.12
C GLN A 389 -18.70 -38.46 26.06
N LEU A 390 -18.03 -37.93 25.04
CA LEU A 390 -17.33 -38.73 24.04
C LEU A 390 -16.21 -39.58 24.66
N ASN A 391 -15.43 -38.99 25.57
CA ASN A 391 -14.36 -39.70 26.27
C ASN A 391 -14.92 -40.85 27.14
N VAL A 392 -16.00 -40.57 27.89
CA VAL A 392 -16.69 -41.60 28.70
C VAL A 392 -17.25 -42.72 27.83
N TRP A 393 -17.84 -42.40 26.68
CA TRP A 393 -18.37 -43.37 25.71
C TRP A 393 -17.28 -44.26 25.08
N CYS A 394 -16.11 -43.70 24.81
CA CYS A 394 -14.97 -44.48 24.30
C CYS A 394 -14.43 -45.46 25.35
N VAL A 395 -14.33 -45.02 26.61
CA VAL A 395 -13.83 -45.85 27.72
C VAL A 395 -14.82 -46.98 28.07
N SER A 396 -16.13 -46.73 27.92
CA SER A 396 -17.18 -47.71 28.19
C SER A 396 -17.39 -48.76 27.08
N GLN A 397 -16.48 -48.86 26.11
CA GLN A 397 -16.63 -49.73 24.93
C GLN A 397 -17.90 -49.42 24.11
N GLN A 398 -18.24 -48.13 23.95
CA GLN A 398 -19.35 -47.65 23.12
C GLN A 398 -20.75 -48.08 23.61
N GLN A 399 -20.93 -48.21 24.93
CA GLN A 399 -22.25 -48.48 25.52
C GLN A 399 -23.23 -47.31 25.30
N SER A 400 -24.49 -47.64 25.06
CA SER A 400 -25.52 -46.68 24.61
C SER A 400 -26.01 -45.70 25.68
N ASP A 401 -25.77 -45.97 26.96
CA ASP A 401 -26.14 -45.15 28.12
C ASP A 401 -25.28 -43.90 28.31
N HIS A 402 -24.20 -43.78 27.55
CA HIS A 402 -23.28 -42.63 27.61
C HIS A 402 -23.38 -41.71 26.37
N LEU A 403 -24.37 -41.94 25.51
CA LEU A 403 -24.66 -41.13 24.33
C LEU A 403 -25.41 -39.84 24.70
N LEU A 404 -25.33 -38.82 23.83
CA LEU A 404 -26.04 -37.56 24.05
C LEU A 404 -27.53 -37.71 23.74
N THR A 405 -28.39 -37.06 24.53
CA THR A 405 -29.84 -36.97 24.30
C THR A 405 -30.35 -35.54 24.47
N GLY A 406 -31.52 -35.24 23.89
CA GLY A 406 -32.24 -33.99 24.09
C GLY A 406 -31.45 -32.73 23.69
N PHE A 407 -31.35 -31.76 24.61
CA PHE A 407 -30.75 -30.45 24.33
C PHE A 407 -29.23 -30.51 24.05
N ALA A 408 -28.49 -31.34 24.80
CA ALA A 408 -27.05 -31.50 24.63
C ALA A 408 -26.68 -32.08 23.25
N LEU A 409 -27.52 -32.98 22.71
CA LEU A 409 -27.37 -33.47 21.35
C LEU A 409 -27.65 -32.39 20.30
N LYS A 410 -28.67 -31.53 20.50
CA LYS A 410 -28.99 -30.43 19.58
C LYS A 410 -27.88 -29.39 19.51
N GLU A 411 -27.27 -29.03 20.64
CA GLU A 411 -26.10 -28.14 20.66
C GLU A 411 -24.89 -28.76 19.97
N ALA A 412 -24.63 -30.05 20.23
CA ALA A 412 -23.54 -30.79 19.58
C ALA A 412 -23.71 -30.89 18.05
N LEU A 413 -24.93 -31.15 17.56
CA LEU A 413 -25.25 -31.21 16.13
C LEU A 413 -25.19 -29.83 15.45
N ALA A 414 -25.65 -28.78 16.13
CA ALA A 414 -25.54 -27.41 15.63
C ALA A 414 -24.08 -26.96 15.50
N TRP A 415 -23.25 -27.28 16.50
CA TRP A 415 -21.81 -27.02 16.46
C TRP A 415 -21.10 -27.86 15.38
N ALA A 416 -21.54 -29.09 15.11
CA ALA A 416 -20.95 -29.98 14.11
C ALA A 416 -21.28 -29.60 12.65
N GLN A 417 -22.31 -28.77 12.41
CA GLN A 417 -22.89 -28.56 11.08
C GLN A 417 -21.93 -27.91 10.06
N ASP A 418 -21.00 -27.06 10.51
CA ASP A 418 -20.02 -26.35 9.68
C ASP A 418 -18.58 -26.89 9.85
N LYS A 419 -18.42 -28.06 10.49
CA LYS A 419 -17.10 -28.63 10.86
C LYS A 419 -16.83 -29.95 10.15
N GLN A 420 -15.57 -30.15 9.78
CA GLN A 420 -15.06 -31.47 9.37
C GLN A 420 -14.56 -32.20 10.61
N LEU A 421 -15.30 -33.22 11.04
CA LEU A 421 -15.00 -33.96 12.26
C LEU A 421 -14.23 -35.25 11.96
N SER A 422 -13.71 -35.88 13.03
CA SER A 422 -13.09 -37.19 12.94
C SER A 422 -14.15 -38.30 12.76
N ASP A 423 -13.74 -39.46 12.25
CA ASP A 423 -14.63 -40.62 12.10
C ASP A 423 -15.22 -41.12 13.43
N LEU A 424 -14.54 -40.82 14.54
CA LEU A 424 -15.00 -41.16 15.88
C LEU A 424 -16.12 -40.21 16.34
N ASP A 425 -16.01 -38.91 16.04
CA ASP A 425 -17.06 -37.92 16.30
C ASP A 425 -18.34 -38.21 15.52
N TYR A 426 -18.22 -38.52 14.22
CA TYR A 426 -19.40 -38.85 13.40
C TYR A 426 -20.12 -40.11 13.90
N ARG A 427 -19.36 -41.11 14.37
CA ARG A 427 -19.95 -42.31 14.97
C ARG A 427 -20.67 -42.01 16.29
N PHE A 428 -20.08 -41.19 17.16
CA PHE A 428 -20.70 -40.80 18.42
C PHE A 428 -21.98 -39.97 18.23
N LEU A 429 -21.94 -38.95 17.37
CA LEU A 429 -23.10 -38.11 17.07
C LEU A 429 -24.18 -38.89 16.34
N GLY A 430 -23.81 -39.76 15.41
CA GLY A 430 -24.75 -40.65 14.70
C GLY A 430 -25.43 -41.66 15.64
N ALA A 431 -24.67 -42.28 16.55
CA ALA A 431 -25.22 -43.18 17.56
C ALA A 431 -26.14 -42.44 18.56
N SER A 432 -25.74 -41.22 18.98
CA SER A 432 -26.55 -40.36 19.84
C SER A 432 -27.86 -39.95 19.18
N GLN A 433 -27.82 -39.60 17.90
CA GLN A 433 -29.01 -39.27 17.13
C GLN A 433 -29.93 -40.48 16.90
N ALA A 434 -29.36 -41.68 16.68
CA ALA A 434 -30.15 -42.90 16.58
C ALA A 434 -30.85 -43.24 17.90
N LEU A 435 -30.19 -43.05 19.04
CA LEU A 435 -30.76 -43.27 20.37
C LEU A 435 -31.85 -42.24 20.70
N ASP A 436 -31.61 -40.95 20.45
CA ASP A 436 -32.56 -39.87 20.73
C ASP A 436 -33.82 -39.99 19.85
N ASN A 437 -33.67 -40.41 18.59
CA ASN A 437 -34.80 -40.73 17.71
C ASN A 437 -35.61 -41.95 18.21
N GLN A 438 -34.99 -42.88 18.95
CA GLN A 438 -35.63 -44.08 19.50
C GLN A 438 -36.31 -43.81 20.86
N SER A 439 -35.76 -42.92 21.70
CA SER A 439 -36.36 -42.47 22.96
C SER A 439 -37.53 -41.51 22.74
N THR A 440 -37.44 -40.61 21.74
CA THR A 440 -38.52 -39.70 21.34
C THR A 440 -39.78 -40.46 20.86
N ALA A 441 -39.62 -41.70 20.37
CA ALA A 441 -40.74 -42.57 19.97
C ALA A 441 -41.45 -43.24 21.17
N GLN A 442 -40.88 -43.26 22.37
CA GLN A 442 -41.43 -43.91 23.57
C GLN A 442 -41.96 -42.93 24.64
N GLU A 443 -41.56 -41.65 24.63
CA GLU A 443 -42.01 -40.64 25.60
C GLU A 443 -43.38 -40.00 25.29
N LEU A 444 -44.01 -40.36 24.16
CA LEU A 444 -45.30 -39.82 23.70
C LEU A 444 -46.52 -40.20 24.57
N ALA A 445 -46.31 -40.89 25.70
CA ALA A 445 -47.37 -41.32 26.63
C ALA A 445 -47.46 -40.50 27.93
N THR A 446 -46.39 -39.80 28.33
CA THR A 446 -46.30 -39.02 29.57
C THR A 446 -46.48 -37.51 29.37
N GLU A 447 -46.58 -37.05 28.12
CA GLU A 447 -46.62 -35.64 27.72
C GLU A 447 -48.01 -34.96 27.82
N ARG A 448 -49.05 -35.62 28.35
CA ARG A 448 -50.41 -35.03 28.36
C ARG A 448 -50.73 -34.12 29.54
N GLN A 449 -49.97 -34.20 30.65
CA GLN A 449 -50.23 -33.37 31.84
C GLN A 449 -49.21 -32.23 32.02
N GLU A 450 -47.97 -32.38 31.56
CA GLU A 450 -46.99 -31.27 31.55
C GLU A 450 -47.20 -30.30 30.37
N ARG A 451 -47.80 -30.76 29.26
CA ARG A 451 -48.21 -29.89 28.14
C ARG A 451 -49.08 -28.72 28.58
N ALA A 452 -50.01 -28.91 29.51
CA ALA A 452 -50.90 -27.81 29.91
C ALA A 452 -50.19 -26.68 30.70
N PHE A 453 -49.04 -26.96 31.32
CA PHE A 453 -48.23 -25.97 32.05
C PHE A 453 -47.14 -25.38 31.14
N ALA A 454 -46.47 -26.22 30.35
CA ALA A 454 -45.50 -25.80 29.35
C ALA A 454 -46.15 -24.99 28.22
N GLU A 455 -47.35 -25.34 27.75
CA GLU A 455 -48.14 -24.56 26.78
C GLU A 455 -48.50 -23.18 27.33
N ARG A 456 -48.74 -23.02 28.65
CA ARG A 456 -49.00 -21.71 29.26
C ARG A 456 -47.75 -20.83 29.35
N MET A 457 -46.60 -21.42 29.67
CA MET A 457 -45.31 -20.71 29.72
C MET A 457 -44.74 -20.40 28.32
N VAL A 458 -44.87 -21.34 27.38
CA VAL A 458 -44.53 -21.13 25.97
C VAL A 458 -45.50 -20.13 25.35
N SER A 459 -46.80 -20.17 25.67
CA SER A 459 -47.76 -19.16 25.24
C SER A 459 -47.45 -17.79 25.81
N SER A 460 -47.05 -17.66 27.08
CA SER A 460 -46.70 -16.35 27.67
C SER A 460 -45.39 -15.79 27.10
N LEU A 461 -44.38 -16.64 26.84
CA LEU A 461 -43.15 -16.27 26.15
C LEU A 461 -43.38 -15.93 24.66
N GLN A 462 -44.22 -16.70 23.96
CA GLN A 462 -44.64 -16.41 22.59
C GLN A 462 -45.43 -15.09 22.53
N THR A 463 -46.34 -14.86 23.48
CA THR A 463 -47.10 -13.61 23.57
C THR A 463 -46.16 -12.45 23.88
N ALA A 464 -45.19 -12.60 24.80
CA ALA A 464 -44.22 -11.56 25.13
C ALA A 464 -43.28 -11.22 23.95
N THR A 465 -42.83 -12.22 23.20
CA THR A 465 -42.01 -12.02 21.99
C THR A 465 -42.81 -11.41 20.84
N GLN A 466 -44.08 -11.78 20.68
CA GLN A 466 -45.00 -11.15 19.73
C GLN A 466 -45.29 -9.69 20.11
N VAL A 467 -45.60 -9.42 21.37
CA VAL A 467 -45.80 -8.06 21.91
C VAL A 467 -44.53 -7.22 21.74
N PHE A 468 -43.35 -7.80 21.97
CA PHE A 468 -42.07 -7.13 21.70
C PHE A 468 -41.89 -6.80 20.22
N ALA A 469 -42.19 -7.74 19.31
CA ALA A 469 -42.11 -7.53 17.88
C ALA A 469 -43.11 -6.47 17.39
N GLU A 470 -44.35 -6.50 17.90
CA GLU A 470 -45.40 -5.51 17.63
C GLU A 470 -45.04 -4.13 18.18
N ALA A 471 -44.49 -4.05 19.39
CA ALA A 471 -43.99 -2.82 20.00
C ALA A 471 -42.85 -2.23 19.15
N ARG A 472 -41.90 -3.07 18.68
CA ARG A 472 -40.81 -2.64 17.80
C ARG A 472 -41.31 -2.18 16.43
N GLN A 473 -42.30 -2.87 15.87
CA GLN A 473 -42.90 -2.49 14.59
C GLN A 473 -43.70 -1.19 14.70
N THR A 474 -44.42 -1.00 15.80
CA THR A 474 -45.20 0.21 16.10
C THR A 474 -44.27 1.39 16.37
N ALA A 475 -43.24 1.21 17.19
CA ALA A 475 -42.18 2.18 17.38
C ALA A 475 -41.50 2.55 16.06
N ARG A 476 -41.17 1.56 15.20
CA ARG A 476 -40.65 1.83 13.85
C ARG A 476 -41.60 2.67 13.01
N LYS A 477 -42.91 2.37 13.01
CA LYS A 477 -43.92 3.16 12.27
C LYS A 477 -44.03 4.58 12.82
N GLN A 478 -44.04 4.75 14.14
CA GLN A 478 -44.13 6.04 14.82
C GLN A 478 -42.86 6.90 14.58
N VAL A 479 -41.66 6.32 14.69
CA VAL A 479 -40.39 7.03 14.45
C VAL A 479 -40.17 7.36 12.97
N ARG A 480 -40.69 6.56 12.01
CA ARG A 480 -40.48 6.78 10.56
C ARG A 480 -40.97 8.15 10.07
N HIS A 481 -41.93 8.76 10.76
CA HIS A 481 -42.49 10.07 10.44
C HIS A 481 -41.81 11.23 11.19
N VAL A 482 -40.97 10.95 12.20
CA VAL A 482 -40.24 11.97 12.95
C VAL A 482 -39.18 12.59 12.03
N LYS A 483 -39.34 13.87 11.71
CA LYS A 483 -38.32 14.65 10.99
C LYS A 483 -37.33 15.22 12.00
N LEU A 484 -36.04 15.07 11.73
CA LEU A 484 -35.01 15.76 12.50
C LEU A 484 -35.22 17.27 12.42
N GLY A 485 -35.07 17.96 13.56
CA GLY A 485 -35.13 19.41 13.62
C GLY A 485 -33.97 20.05 12.84
N ARG A 486 -34.24 21.19 12.19
CA ARG A 486 -33.25 21.95 11.37
C ARG A 486 -31.94 22.28 12.12
N ARG A 487 -31.95 22.28 13.45
CA ARG A 487 -30.79 22.55 14.32
C ARG A 487 -29.62 21.58 14.08
N TRP A 488 -29.89 20.31 13.77
CA TRP A 488 -28.84 19.32 13.50
C TRP A 488 -28.10 19.55 12.19
N ILE A 489 -28.78 20.13 11.18
CA ILE A 489 -28.16 20.51 9.90
C ILE A 489 -27.06 21.54 10.17
N GLY A 490 -27.39 22.57 10.95
CA GLY A 490 -26.43 23.60 11.35
C GLY A 490 -25.27 23.04 12.18
N GLY A 491 -25.57 22.18 13.14
CA GLY A 491 -24.54 21.58 14.01
C GLY A 491 -23.54 20.71 13.25
N ILE A 492 -24.01 19.82 12.37
CA ILE A 492 -23.14 18.94 11.58
C ILE A 492 -22.37 19.75 10.54
N ALA A 493 -23.03 20.66 9.81
CA ALA A 493 -22.35 21.51 8.85
C ALA A 493 -21.24 22.35 9.51
N ALA A 494 -21.49 22.92 10.69
CA ALA A 494 -20.49 23.66 11.46
C ALA A 494 -19.34 22.76 11.93
N GLY A 495 -19.64 21.54 12.43
CA GLY A 495 -18.61 20.58 12.86
C GLY A 495 -17.70 20.12 11.73
N VAL A 496 -18.28 19.74 10.57
CA VAL A 496 -17.50 19.37 9.38
C VAL A 496 -16.68 20.54 8.87
N THR A 497 -17.27 21.74 8.82
CA THR A 497 -16.57 22.96 8.42
C THR A 497 -15.38 23.25 9.34
N GLY A 498 -15.57 23.19 10.67
CA GLY A 498 -14.50 23.39 11.63
C GLY A 498 -13.35 22.40 11.44
N GLY A 499 -13.66 21.12 11.26
CA GLY A 499 -12.65 20.08 10.99
C GLY A 499 -11.86 20.33 9.72
N VAL A 500 -12.54 20.66 8.61
CA VAL A 500 -11.87 20.96 7.33
C VAL A 500 -11.08 22.26 7.39
N LEU A 501 -11.56 23.29 8.10
CA LEU A 501 -10.80 24.53 8.31
C LEU A 501 -9.50 24.28 9.08
N VAL A 502 -9.51 23.40 10.09
CA VAL A 502 -8.26 23.00 10.78
C VAL A 502 -7.29 22.35 9.79
N LEU A 503 -7.77 21.43 8.94
CA LEU A 503 -6.92 20.80 7.90
C LEU A 503 -6.41 21.82 6.85
N ARG A 504 -7.22 22.83 6.52
CA ARG A 504 -6.80 23.94 5.64
C ARG A 504 -5.71 24.77 6.30
N LEU A 505 -5.86 25.12 7.59
CA LEU A 505 -4.91 25.97 8.31
C LEU A 505 -3.56 25.28 8.59
N THR A 506 -3.50 23.95 8.59
CA THR A 506 -2.25 23.20 8.73
C THR A 506 -1.51 22.99 7.40
N GLY A 507 -2.08 23.39 6.26
CA GLY A 507 -1.49 23.18 4.94
C GLY A 507 -1.63 21.76 4.38
N ILE A 508 -2.28 20.84 5.09
CA ILE A 508 -2.46 19.44 4.63
C ILE A 508 -3.20 19.36 3.28
N LEU A 509 -4.12 20.29 3.03
CA LEU A 509 -4.92 20.32 1.80
C LEU A 509 -4.25 21.07 0.65
N GLN A 510 -3.13 21.77 0.89
CA GLN A 510 -2.46 22.65 -0.08
C GLN A 510 -2.05 21.92 -1.36
N GLY A 511 -1.43 20.75 -1.24
CA GLY A 511 -0.96 19.99 -2.41
C GLY A 511 -2.10 19.52 -3.33
N LEU A 512 -3.27 19.19 -2.78
CA LEU A 512 -4.43 18.83 -3.59
C LEU A 512 -5.01 20.03 -4.33
N GLU A 513 -4.95 21.21 -3.73
CA GLU A 513 -5.43 22.43 -4.35
C GLU A 513 -4.47 22.93 -5.45
N TRP A 514 -3.15 22.80 -5.25
CA TRP A 514 -2.17 23.01 -6.31
C TRP A 514 -2.39 22.09 -7.50
N LEU A 515 -2.70 20.82 -7.24
CA LEU A 515 -3.05 19.88 -8.31
C LEU A 515 -4.33 20.32 -9.04
N ALA A 516 -5.34 20.82 -8.31
CA ALA A 516 -6.56 21.36 -8.91
C ALA A 516 -6.27 22.61 -9.77
N PHE A 517 -5.42 23.51 -9.27
CA PHE A 517 -4.93 24.68 -10.01
C PHE A 517 -4.27 24.27 -11.33
N ASP A 518 -3.32 23.33 -11.29
CA ASP A 518 -2.60 22.87 -12.49
C ASP A 518 -3.55 22.29 -13.53
N GLN A 519 -4.56 21.52 -13.08
CA GLN A 519 -5.58 20.96 -13.95
C GLN A 519 -6.47 22.01 -14.60
N ILE A 520 -6.81 23.08 -13.88
CA ILE A 520 -7.60 24.18 -14.42
C ILE A 520 -6.78 24.94 -15.47
N VAL A 521 -5.51 25.27 -15.17
CA VAL A 521 -4.60 25.94 -16.11
C VAL A 521 -4.46 25.15 -17.41
N GLN A 522 -4.30 23.83 -17.34
CA GLN A 522 -4.18 22.98 -18.54
C GLN A 522 -5.44 22.89 -19.40
N ARG A 523 -6.63 23.07 -18.80
CA ARG A 523 -7.93 22.88 -19.47
C ARG A 523 -8.50 24.16 -20.03
N LEU A 524 -8.04 25.31 -19.57
CA LEU A 524 -8.44 26.59 -20.12
C LEU A 524 -7.91 26.73 -21.55
N PRO A 525 -8.71 27.29 -22.48
CA PRO A 525 -8.23 27.57 -23.82
C PRO A 525 -7.00 28.48 -23.77
N SER A 526 -5.93 28.09 -24.48
CA SER A 526 -4.77 28.98 -24.63
C SER A 526 -5.16 30.18 -25.52
N PRO A 527 -4.77 31.41 -25.16
CA PRO A 527 -5.12 32.63 -25.89
C PRO A 527 -4.53 32.76 -27.31
N GLY A 528 -3.79 31.77 -27.79
CA GLY A 528 -3.20 31.74 -29.14
C GLY A 528 -1.67 31.88 -29.09
N LEU A 529 -1.08 32.40 -30.17
CA LEU A 529 0.33 32.77 -30.23
C LEU A 529 0.50 34.23 -29.75
N ASP A 530 1.36 34.48 -28.76
CA ASP A 530 1.73 35.86 -28.38
C ASP A 530 2.70 36.44 -29.42
N SER A 531 2.20 37.34 -30.26
CA SER A 531 3.01 37.93 -31.33
C SER A 531 4.08 38.91 -30.84
N ARG A 532 4.07 39.31 -29.56
CA ARG A 532 5.04 40.29 -29.02
C ARG A 532 6.36 39.64 -28.61
N ILE A 533 6.39 38.30 -28.49
CA ILE A 533 7.54 37.55 -27.95
C ILE A 533 7.96 36.48 -28.94
N THR A 534 9.26 36.45 -29.24
CA THR A 534 9.89 35.40 -30.06
C THR A 534 11.01 34.74 -29.28
N ILE A 535 11.03 33.41 -29.25
CA ILE A 535 12.05 32.61 -28.57
C ILE A 535 13.01 32.06 -29.63
N ILE A 536 14.27 32.46 -29.54
CA ILE A 536 15.38 31.82 -30.22
C ILE A 536 15.79 30.60 -29.39
N THR A 537 15.40 29.42 -29.85
CA THR A 537 15.69 28.17 -29.14
C THR A 537 17.14 27.78 -29.40
N VAL A 538 17.82 27.30 -28.35
CA VAL A 538 19.08 26.57 -28.49
C VAL A 538 18.83 25.12 -28.06
N ASP A 539 18.60 24.24 -29.03
CA ASP A 539 18.37 22.81 -28.83
C ASP A 539 19.62 21.94 -29.08
N GLU A 540 19.49 20.61 -28.99
CA GLU A 540 20.59 19.68 -29.23
C GLU A 540 21.23 19.85 -30.63
N PRO A 541 20.45 19.86 -31.73
CA PRO A 541 20.96 20.21 -33.06
C PRO A 541 21.71 21.55 -33.12
N ASP A 542 21.17 22.61 -32.50
CA ASP A 542 21.81 23.92 -32.48
C ASP A 542 23.18 23.90 -31.80
N ILE A 543 23.32 23.17 -30.69
CA ILE A 543 24.60 23.01 -29.98
C ILE A 543 25.61 22.26 -30.86
N GLN A 544 25.16 21.25 -31.61
CA GLN A 544 26.02 20.52 -32.55
C GLN A 544 26.47 21.40 -33.72
N VAL A 545 25.56 22.20 -34.28
CA VAL A 545 25.87 23.16 -35.36
C VAL A 545 26.82 24.25 -34.88
N ALA A 546 26.65 24.74 -33.66
CA ALA A 546 27.55 25.72 -33.05
C ALA A 546 28.96 25.17 -32.79
N GLY A 547 29.13 23.84 -32.76
CA GLY A 547 30.43 23.16 -32.68
C GLY A 547 31.09 23.16 -31.30
N SER A 548 30.48 23.78 -30.27
CA SER A 548 31.00 23.80 -28.90
C SER A 548 29.90 24.01 -27.86
N TYR A 549 30.09 23.40 -26.68
CA TYR A 549 29.36 23.74 -25.46
C TYR A 549 30.36 24.05 -24.32
N PRO A 550 30.25 25.19 -23.61
CA PRO A 550 29.30 26.28 -23.82
C PRO A 550 29.40 26.95 -25.21
N LEU A 551 28.34 27.64 -25.68
CA LEU A 551 28.40 28.35 -26.97
C LEU A 551 29.56 29.37 -26.96
N SER A 552 30.27 29.52 -28.07
CA SER A 552 31.40 30.46 -28.15
C SER A 552 30.93 31.93 -28.16
N GLY A 553 31.84 32.84 -27.80
CA GLY A 553 31.58 34.28 -27.92
C GLY A 553 31.26 34.70 -29.35
N GLN A 554 31.92 34.10 -30.34
CA GLN A 554 31.68 34.36 -31.76
C GLN A 554 30.26 34.00 -32.19
N VAL A 555 29.76 32.82 -31.80
CA VAL A 555 28.40 32.37 -32.14
C VAL A 555 27.35 33.32 -31.57
N LEU A 556 27.51 33.75 -30.32
CA LEU A 556 26.60 34.73 -29.71
C LEU A 556 26.72 36.11 -30.36
N ALA A 557 27.94 36.56 -30.69
CA ALA A 557 28.15 37.83 -31.38
C ALA A 557 27.48 37.85 -32.76
N ASP A 558 27.62 36.78 -33.54
CA ASP A 558 27.02 36.64 -34.87
C ASP A 558 25.49 36.59 -34.79
N CYS A 559 24.95 35.87 -33.80
CA CYS A 559 23.52 35.83 -33.52
C CYS A 559 22.98 37.23 -33.18
N LEU A 560 23.60 37.93 -32.22
CA LEU A 560 23.20 39.28 -31.84
C LEU A 560 23.32 40.27 -32.99
N GLN A 561 24.38 40.18 -33.79
CA GLN A 561 24.57 41.03 -34.97
C GLN A 561 23.45 40.81 -35.99
N MET A 562 23.01 39.56 -36.21
CA MET A 562 21.90 39.25 -37.10
C MET A 562 20.57 39.79 -36.55
N LEU A 563 20.28 39.55 -35.28
CA LEU A 563 19.04 40.01 -34.64
C LEU A 563 18.93 41.54 -34.67
N ASN A 564 20.02 42.25 -34.36
CA ASN A 564 20.06 43.72 -34.36
C ASN A 564 19.73 44.34 -35.74
N ARG A 565 19.98 43.64 -36.86
CA ARG A 565 19.61 44.13 -38.20
C ARG A 565 18.09 44.25 -38.39
N TYR A 566 17.33 43.43 -37.67
CA TYR A 566 15.87 43.38 -37.78
C TYR A 566 15.15 44.30 -36.79
N GLN A 567 15.89 45.04 -35.96
CA GLN A 567 15.37 46.04 -35.01
C GLN A 567 14.32 45.45 -34.04
N PRO A 568 14.72 44.48 -33.19
CA PRO A 568 13.87 44.02 -32.09
C PRO A 568 13.67 45.13 -31.07
N ARG A 569 12.57 45.04 -30.34
CA ARG A 569 12.21 46.02 -29.29
C ARG A 569 12.96 45.77 -27.98
N GLY A 570 13.37 44.53 -27.75
CA GLY A 570 14.25 44.14 -26.65
C GLY A 570 14.85 42.76 -26.91
N ILE A 571 16.06 42.52 -26.40
CA ILE A 571 16.73 41.21 -26.49
C ILE A 571 17.03 40.73 -25.09
N GLY A 572 16.48 39.57 -24.71
CA GLY A 572 16.84 38.87 -23.49
C GLY A 572 17.85 37.78 -23.79
N LEU A 573 19.02 37.82 -23.16
CA LEU A 573 20.03 36.76 -23.24
C LEU A 573 20.04 35.94 -21.94
N ASP A 574 19.31 34.83 -21.96
CA ASP A 574 19.20 33.86 -20.85
C ASP A 574 20.27 32.76 -20.98
N ILE A 575 21.52 33.21 -21.01
CA ILE A 575 22.71 32.36 -21.06
C ILE A 575 23.72 32.97 -20.10
N TYR A 576 24.02 32.28 -19.01
CA TYR A 576 24.99 32.72 -18.02
C TYR A 576 26.40 32.84 -18.62
N ARG A 577 27.04 33.99 -18.38
CA ARG A 577 28.34 34.39 -18.95
C ARG A 577 29.22 35.10 -17.91
N ASP A 578 29.47 34.43 -16.79
CA ASP A 578 30.41 34.90 -15.76
C ASP A 578 31.87 34.77 -16.22
N VAL A 579 32.19 33.73 -17.02
CA VAL A 579 33.54 33.48 -17.55
C VAL A 579 33.61 33.73 -19.07
N PRO A 580 34.69 34.36 -19.58
CA PRO A 580 34.95 34.48 -21.02
C PRO A 580 35.03 33.13 -21.73
N VAL A 581 34.34 32.99 -22.87
CA VAL A 581 34.38 31.79 -23.73
C VAL A 581 34.89 32.17 -25.12
N GLU A 582 36.04 31.63 -25.48
CA GLU A 582 36.67 31.80 -26.81
C GLU A 582 36.22 30.70 -27.79
N PRO A 583 36.30 30.93 -29.12
CA PRO A 583 36.72 32.16 -29.78
C PRO A 583 35.63 33.26 -29.75
N GLY A 584 36.05 34.53 -29.83
CA GLY A 584 35.18 35.67 -30.13
C GLY A 584 34.60 36.38 -28.91
N HIS A 585 35.18 36.24 -27.72
CA HIS A 585 34.70 36.95 -26.53
C HIS A 585 34.75 38.48 -26.72
N GLY A 586 35.82 39.00 -27.32
CA GLY A 586 35.94 40.43 -27.62
C GLY A 586 34.86 40.95 -28.59
N ALA A 587 34.48 40.15 -29.59
CA ALA A 587 33.40 40.48 -30.52
C ALA A 587 32.04 40.52 -29.81
N LEU A 588 31.79 39.56 -28.91
CA LEU A 588 30.58 39.55 -28.09
C LEU A 588 30.50 40.81 -27.22
N VAL A 589 31.56 41.15 -26.48
CA VAL A 589 31.59 42.35 -25.63
C VAL A 589 31.35 43.63 -26.44
N GLN A 590 31.87 43.70 -27.68
CA GLN A 590 31.63 44.82 -28.58
C GLN A 590 30.16 44.93 -29.01
N GLU A 591 29.51 43.81 -29.37
CA GLU A 591 28.09 43.81 -29.75
C GLU A 591 27.16 44.07 -28.57
N LEU A 592 27.49 43.56 -27.37
CA LEU A 592 26.78 43.88 -26.14
C LEU A 592 26.84 45.39 -25.84
N SER A 593 28.03 46.00 -25.98
CA SER A 593 28.21 47.44 -25.76
C SER A 593 27.36 48.32 -26.70
N ARG A 594 27.03 47.81 -27.89
CA ARG A 594 26.28 48.51 -28.94
C ARG A 594 24.76 48.30 -28.85
N SER A 595 24.30 47.40 -27.99
CA SER A 595 22.90 46.96 -27.94
C SER A 595 22.19 47.57 -26.71
N PRO A 596 21.60 48.78 -26.82
CA PRO A 596 21.00 49.46 -25.66
C PRO A 596 19.73 48.78 -25.10
N HIS A 597 19.13 47.87 -25.85
CA HIS A 597 17.90 47.16 -25.48
C HIS A 597 18.13 45.69 -25.11
N LEU A 598 19.38 45.28 -24.88
CA LEU A 598 19.73 43.93 -24.46
C LEU A 598 19.75 43.86 -22.93
N ILE A 599 19.18 42.80 -22.36
CA ILE A 599 19.25 42.45 -20.94
C ILE A 599 19.92 41.08 -20.82
N GLY A 600 20.97 41.00 -19.99
CA GLY A 600 21.61 39.73 -19.63
C GLY A 600 21.06 39.15 -18.33
N VAL A 601 21.11 37.83 -18.21
CA VAL A 601 20.72 37.13 -16.97
C VAL A 601 21.84 37.12 -15.92
N GLU A 602 21.47 37.30 -14.66
CA GLU A 602 22.31 37.04 -13.48
C GLU A 602 21.62 36.05 -12.53
N GLN A 603 22.37 35.43 -11.62
CA GLN A 603 21.80 34.61 -10.54
C GLN A 603 22.17 35.24 -9.20
N VAL A 604 21.16 35.60 -8.41
CA VAL A 604 21.31 36.39 -7.18
C VAL A 604 21.12 35.54 -5.93
N ILE A 605 20.42 34.40 -6.02
CA ILE A 605 20.29 33.43 -4.92
C ILE A 605 21.41 32.39 -5.06
N GLU A 606 22.09 32.10 -3.94
CA GLU A 606 23.29 31.24 -3.94
C GLU A 606 23.08 29.88 -4.63
N PRO A 607 24.02 29.43 -5.49
CA PRO A 607 25.27 30.10 -5.87
C PRO A 607 25.03 31.30 -6.79
N THR A 608 25.69 32.43 -6.52
CA THR A 608 25.53 33.64 -7.32
C THR A 608 26.35 33.56 -8.61
N ILE A 609 25.76 34.01 -9.73
CA ILE A 609 26.40 34.05 -11.04
C ILE A 609 26.28 35.47 -11.56
N ALA A 610 27.41 36.16 -11.69
CA ALA A 610 27.44 37.53 -12.17
C ALA A 610 27.22 37.61 -13.68
N VAL A 611 26.51 38.65 -14.13
CA VAL A 611 26.43 39.02 -15.54
C VAL A 611 27.78 39.59 -16.04
N LEU A 612 27.98 39.62 -17.37
CA LEU A 612 29.15 40.26 -17.97
C LEU A 612 29.31 41.72 -17.51
N PRO A 613 30.53 42.17 -17.13
CA PRO A 613 30.76 43.52 -16.59
C PRO A 613 30.29 44.68 -17.47
N VAL A 614 30.22 44.47 -18.80
CA VAL A 614 29.72 45.48 -19.75
C VAL A 614 28.24 45.77 -19.52
N LEU A 615 27.43 44.73 -19.33
CA LEU A 615 25.98 44.83 -19.10
C LEU A 615 25.70 45.38 -17.70
N ALA A 616 26.48 44.95 -16.70
CA ALA A 616 26.37 45.47 -15.34
C ALA A 616 26.59 47.00 -15.27
N LYS A 617 27.59 47.52 -16.00
CA LYS A 617 27.85 48.98 -16.06
C LYS A 617 26.74 49.76 -16.77
N GLN A 618 26.00 49.12 -17.66
CA GLN A 618 24.89 49.72 -18.41
C GLN A 618 23.54 49.56 -17.71
N GLY A 619 23.49 48.87 -16.55
CA GLY A 619 22.24 48.54 -15.86
C GLY A 619 21.37 47.53 -16.62
N GLN A 620 21.96 46.78 -17.55
CA GLN A 620 21.30 45.89 -18.49
C GLN A 620 21.29 44.43 -17.99
N MET A 621 20.79 44.24 -16.78
CA MET A 621 20.89 42.96 -16.07
C MET A 621 19.62 42.67 -15.29
N GLY A 622 19.16 41.42 -15.30
CA GLY A 622 18.07 40.99 -14.44
C GLY A 622 18.26 39.55 -14.00
N PHE A 623 17.75 39.23 -12.82
CA PHE A 623 17.99 37.91 -12.25
C PHE A 623 17.10 36.83 -12.88
N GLY A 624 17.66 35.63 -13.08
CA GLY A 624 17.00 34.45 -13.63
C GLY A 624 16.42 33.50 -12.57
N ASP A 625 16.64 33.78 -11.28
CA ASP A 625 16.17 32.95 -10.17
C ASP A 625 14.65 32.69 -10.22
N GLN A 626 14.27 31.41 -10.17
CA GLN A 626 12.88 30.96 -10.18
C GLN A 626 12.44 30.52 -8.79
N VAL A 627 11.22 30.90 -8.39
CA VAL A 627 10.62 30.42 -7.15
C VAL A 627 9.84 29.12 -7.42
N VAL A 628 10.27 28.04 -6.78
CA VAL A 628 9.59 26.74 -6.85
C VAL A 628 8.74 26.52 -5.62
N ASP A 629 7.55 25.93 -5.79
CA ASP A 629 6.73 25.50 -4.66
C ASP A 629 7.30 24.24 -4.01
N GLY A 630 6.76 23.82 -2.86
CA GLY A 630 7.23 22.65 -2.12
C GLY A 630 7.16 21.31 -2.88
N ASP A 631 6.45 21.27 -4.02
CA ASP A 631 6.39 20.13 -4.94
C ASP A 631 7.32 20.29 -6.17
N GLY A 632 8.15 21.34 -6.20
CA GLY A 632 9.09 21.66 -7.28
C GLY A 632 8.46 22.36 -8.48
N THR A 633 7.16 22.64 -8.47
CA THR A 633 6.47 23.27 -9.60
C THR A 633 6.49 24.80 -9.49
N ILE A 634 6.75 25.48 -10.60
CA ILE A 634 6.69 26.94 -10.66
C ILE A 634 5.23 27.37 -10.86
N ARG A 635 4.64 28.03 -9.87
CA ARG A 635 3.30 28.66 -9.95
C ARG A 635 3.33 30.15 -9.61
N ARG A 636 4.50 30.65 -9.23
CA ARG A 636 4.76 32.01 -8.78
C ARG A 636 5.96 32.54 -9.57
N ALA A 637 6.01 33.85 -9.76
CA ALA A 637 7.18 34.52 -10.31
C ALA A 637 7.64 35.62 -9.37
N THR A 638 8.95 35.64 -9.13
CA THR A 638 9.62 36.70 -8.38
C THR A 638 9.95 37.84 -9.33
N LEU A 639 9.41 39.02 -9.07
CA LEU A 639 9.57 40.21 -9.89
C LEU A 639 10.76 41.06 -9.45
N SER A 640 11.00 41.16 -8.14
CA SER A 640 12.16 41.87 -7.58
C SER A 640 12.64 41.24 -6.27
N ILE A 641 13.92 41.38 -5.96
CA ILE A 641 14.53 40.92 -4.71
C ILE A 641 15.37 42.08 -4.16
N LYS A 642 15.32 42.29 -2.84
CA LYS A 642 16.24 43.21 -2.17
C LYS A 642 17.52 42.44 -1.81
N SER A 643 18.68 43.02 -2.11
CA SER A 643 19.97 42.47 -1.69
C SER A 643 20.02 42.26 -0.17
N THR A 644 20.87 41.34 0.30
CA THR A 644 21.08 41.02 1.72
C THR A 644 21.42 42.24 2.57
N ASP A 645 22.03 43.25 1.95
CA ASP A 645 22.42 44.51 2.61
C ASP A 645 21.26 45.52 2.69
N GLY A 646 20.11 45.20 2.09
CA GLY A 646 18.89 46.00 2.09
C GLY A 646 18.92 47.24 1.19
N THR A 647 20.03 47.50 0.50
CA THR A 647 20.32 48.77 -0.20
C THR A 647 20.08 48.73 -1.71
N SER A 648 20.28 47.59 -2.39
CA SER A 648 20.02 47.45 -3.83
C SER A 648 18.79 46.58 -4.11
N LEU A 649 17.96 47.03 -5.05
CA LEU A 649 16.81 46.28 -5.58
C LEU A 649 17.24 45.62 -6.89
N HIS A 650 17.23 44.31 -6.94
CA HIS A 650 17.45 43.53 -8.15
C HIS A 650 16.09 43.26 -8.80
N LEU A 651 15.95 43.51 -10.09
CA LEU A 651 14.75 43.21 -10.86
C LEU A 651 14.95 41.89 -11.61
N SER A 652 13.87 41.13 -11.75
CA SER A 652 13.92 39.89 -12.54
C SER A 652 14.18 40.19 -14.00
N PHE A 653 14.85 39.25 -14.67
CA PHE A 653 15.10 39.28 -16.12
C PHE A 653 13.82 39.55 -16.92
N ALA A 654 12.73 38.85 -16.57
CA ALA A 654 11.43 39.02 -17.20
C ALA A 654 10.83 40.42 -16.96
N LEU A 655 10.89 40.93 -15.73
CA LEU A 655 10.36 42.27 -15.42
C LEU A 655 11.13 43.36 -16.16
N GLN A 656 12.46 43.28 -16.20
CA GLN A 656 13.31 44.23 -16.93
C GLN A 656 12.92 44.34 -18.41
N LEU A 657 12.76 43.20 -19.09
CA LEU A 657 12.35 43.16 -20.49
C LEU A 657 10.93 43.71 -20.70
N ALA A 658 9.99 43.37 -19.82
CA ALA A 658 8.63 43.89 -19.88
C ALA A 658 8.59 45.41 -19.66
N LEU A 659 9.34 45.94 -18.68
CA LEU A 659 9.42 47.37 -18.41
C LEU A 659 10.08 48.14 -19.57
N ASN A 660 11.13 47.59 -20.19
CA ASN A 660 11.74 48.21 -21.38
C ASN A 660 10.76 48.30 -22.55
N TYR A 661 9.98 47.24 -22.79
CA TYR A 661 8.92 47.26 -23.79
C TYR A 661 7.86 48.32 -23.44
N LEU A 662 7.35 48.32 -22.22
CA LEU A 662 6.28 49.24 -21.78
C LEU A 662 6.72 50.69 -21.73
N ALA A 663 7.99 50.99 -21.41
CA ALA A 663 8.52 52.34 -21.41
C ALA A 663 8.42 53.01 -22.79
N THR A 664 8.57 52.23 -23.87
CA THR A 664 8.38 52.74 -25.24
C THR A 664 6.91 52.97 -25.60
N GLU A 665 5.97 52.36 -24.86
CA GLU A 665 4.53 52.69 -24.89
C GLU A 665 4.17 53.86 -23.93
N GLY A 666 5.16 54.46 -23.26
CA GLY A 666 4.96 55.53 -22.29
C GLY A 666 4.41 55.07 -20.94
N ILE A 667 4.50 53.77 -20.63
CA ILE A 667 4.00 53.19 -19.38
C ILE A 667 5.18 52.89 -18.44
N THR A 668 5.12 53.46 -17.24
CA THR A 668 6.10 53.24 -16.16
C THR A 668 5.39 52.70 -14.91
N PRO A 669 6.08 51.92 -14.05
CA PRO A 669 5.51 51.43 -12.80
C PRO A 669 5.30 52.58 -11.82
N GLU A 670 4.14 52.60 -11.17
CA GLU A 670 3.79 53.55 -10.12
C GLU A 670 3.53 52.80 -8.81
N ASP A 671 4.19 53.23 -7.74
CA ASP A 671 3.98 52.65 -6.41
C ASP A 671 2.66 53.15 -5.82
N LEU A 672 1.79 52.21 -5.44
CA LEU A 672 0.54 52.47 -4.75
C LEU A 672 0.68 52.21 -3.25
N ALA A 673 -0.37 52.55 -2.50
CA ALA A 673 -0.47 52.22 -1.08
C ALA A 673 -0.35 50.68 -0.85
N HIS A 674 0.11 50.30 0.34
CA HIS A 674 0.27 48.89 0.75
C HIS A 674 1.28 48.07 -0.07
N GLY A 675 2.25 48.73 -0.72
CA GLY A 675 3.29 48.05 -1.50
C GLY A 675 2.74 47.43 -2.79
N TRP A 676 1.59 47.89 -3.29
CA TRP A 676 1.08 47.47 -4.58
C TRP A 676 1.76 48.29 -5.68
N THR A 677 1.89 47.71 -6.87
CA THR A 677 2.47 48.41 -8.01
C THR A 677 1.45 48.48 -9.13
N GLN A 678 1.17 49.68 -9.60
CA GLN A 678 0.38 49.91 -10.79
C GLN A 678 1.28 49.89 -12.02
N LEU A 679 0.88 49.13 -13.04
CA LEU A 679 1.57 49.05 -14.32
C LEU A 679 0.53 49.19 -15.43
N GLY A 680 0.28 50.42 -15.85
CA GLY A 680 -0.81 50.79 -16.75
C GLY A 680 -2.17 50.39 -16.16
N GLN A 681 -2.88 49.47 -16.84
CA GLN A 681 -4.18 48.95 -16.38
C GLN A 681 -4.06 47.87 -15.29
N ALA A 682 -2.88 47.29 -15.10
CA ALA A 682 -2.67 46.20 -14.15
C ALA A 682 -2.32 46.73 -12.75
N THR A 683 -2.90 46.13 -11.72
CA THR A 683 -2.48 46.32 -10.33
C THR A 683 -1.86 45.02 -9.83
N ILE A 684 -0.55 45.01 -9.63
CA ILE A 684 0.19 43.87 -9.09
C ILE A 684 0.16 43.98 -7.58
N LYS A 685 -0.30 42.92 -6.91
CA LYS A 685 -0.31 42.79 -5.46
C LYS A 685 0.83 41.86 -5.06
N PRO A 686 1.59 42.17 -3.99
CA PRO A 686 2.62 41.28 -3.50
C PRO A 686 1.98 39.98 -3.00
N PHE A 687 2.64 38.86 -3.29
CA PHE A 687 2.29 37.57 -2.72
C PHE A 687 2.55 37.56 -1.21
N GLU A 688 1.60 37.00 -0.47
CA GLU A 688 1.64 36.87 0.98
C GLU A 688 1.27 35.42 1.36
N PRO A 689 2.08 34.69 2.16
CA PRO A 689 2.00 33.25 2.28
C PRO A 689 0.65 32.69 2.73
N ASN A 690 -0.09 33.39 3.58
CA ASN A 690 -1.31 32.87 4.20
C ASN A 690 -2.60 33.51 3.64
N THR A 691 -2.45 34.55 2.83
CA THR A 691 -3.56 35.36 2.27
C THR A 691 -3.60 35.28 0.74
N SER A 692 -2.50 34.87 0.09
CA SER A 692 -2.41 34.67 -1.35
C SER A 692 -2.74 33.22 -1.73
N GLY A 693 -4.03 32.89 -1.74
CA GLY A 693 -4.54 31.58 -2.18
C GLY A 693 -4.39 30.50 -1.12
N PHE A 694 -4.04 29.29 -1.54
CA PHE A 694 -4.00 28.10 -0.66
C PHE A 694 -2.63 27.78 -0.10
N TYR A 695 -1.75 28.78 -0.12
CA TYR A 695 -0.46 28.67 0.50
C TYR A 695 -0.61 28.82 2.03
N VAL A 696 0.19 28.05 2.75
CA VAL A 696 0.32 28.08 4.21
C VAL A 696 1.81 27.99 4.50
N GLY A 697 2.36 29.06 5.08
CA GLY A 697 3.79 29.12 5.42
C GLY A 697 4.74 28.99 4.22
N ALA A 698 4.31 29.44 3.04
CA ALA A 698 5.18 29.53 1.86
C ALA A 698 6.25 30.62 2.02
N GLU A 699 7.37 30.47 1.31
CA GLU A 699 8.42 31.50 1.28
C GLU A 699 7.95 32.73 0.49
N ASP A 700 8.02 33.92 1.09
CA ASP A 700 7.63 35.21 0.54
C ASP A 700 8.82 36.17 0.33
N GLY A 701 10.02 35.62 0.13
CA GLY A 701 11.18 36.42 -0.21
C GLY A 701 10.99 37.20 -1.53
N GLY A 702 11.22 38.51 -1.49
CA GLY A 702 11.09 39.37 -2.67
C GLY A 702 9.64 39.74 -3.04
N TYR A 703 9.48 40.49 -4.11
CA TYR A 703 8.18 40.87 -4.65
C TYR A 703 7.70 39.81 -5.62
N GLN A 704 6.78 38.93 -5.21
CA GLN A 704 6.30 37.82 -6.04
C GLN A 704 4.85 38.02 -6.49
N MET A 705 4.45 37.35 -7.57
CA MET A 705 3.06 37.25 -8.04
C MET A 705 2.68 35.83 -8.48
N LEU A 706 1.39 35.51 -8.49
CA LEU A 706 0.86 34.25 -9.04
C LEU A 706 0.92 34.24 -10.58
N LEU A 707 1.25 33.09 -11.16
CA LEU A 707 1.35 32.92 -12.60
C LEU A 707 0.04 32.48 -13.24
N ASN A 708 -0.47 33.32 -14.13
CA ASN A 708 -1.52 33.02 -15.09
C ASN A 708 -0.87 32.70 -16.45
N TYR A 709 -0.32 31.48 -16.56
CA TYR A 709 0.42 31.07 -17.76
C TYR A 709 -0.32 31.39 -19.06
N HIS A 710 0.41 31.90 -20.05
CA HIS A 710 -0.07 32.02 -21.43
C HIS A 710 -0.18 30.64 -22.08
N GLY A 711 0.83 29.79 -21.87
CA GLY A 711 0.86 28.46 -22.45
C GLY A 711 2.22 27.75 -22.35
N PRO A 712 2.30 26.54 -22.90
CA PRO A 712 3.58 25.87 -23.16
C PRO A 712 4.35 26.61 -24.28
N ILE A 713 5.53 26.10 -24.66
CA ILE A 713 6.38 26.72 -25.68
C ILE A 713 5.68 26.99 -27.02
N THR A 714 4.67 26.19 -27.38
CA THR A 714 3.85 26.37 -28.60
C THR A 714 2.97 27.62 -28.58
N GLY A 715 2.81 28.28 -27.44
CA GLY A 715 2.15 29.58 -27.32
C GLY A 715 3.02 30.76 -27.75
N PHE A 716 4.28 30.53 -28.11
CA PHE A 716 5.23 31.55 -28.53
C PHE A 716 5.83 31.23 -29.89
N GLN A 717 6.19 32.29 -30.62
CA GLN A 717 6.92 32.15 -31.88
C GLN A 717 8.32 31.60 -31.58
N GLN A 718 8.73 30.56 -32.32
CA GLN A 718 10.02 29.88 -32.14
C GLN A 718 10.85 30.01 -33.41
N VAL A 719 12.16 30.19 -33.24
CA VAL A 719 13.17 30.19 -34.31
C VAL A 719 14.41 29.49 -33.76
N SER A 720 15.03 28.57 -34.50
CA SER A 720 16.25 27.91 -34.03
C SER A 720 17.45 28.85 -34.10
N LEU A 721 18.45 28.64 -33.25
CA LEU A 721 19.71 29.38 -33.32
C LEU A 721 20.40 29.16 -34.68
N ALA A 722 20.37 27.93 -35.19
CA ALA A 722 20.92 27.60 -36.50
C ALA A 722 20.28 28.41 -37.64
N ASP A 723 18.95 28.57 -37.63
CA ASP A 723 18.25 29.37 -38.65
C ASP A 723 18.63 30.85 -38.58
N VAL A 724 18.80 31.40 -37.36
CA VAL A 724 19.28 32.78 -37.17
C VAL A 724 20.67 32.95 -37.76
N LEU A 725 21.60 32.04 -37.46
CA LEU A 725 22.98 32.08 -37.97
C LEU A 725 23.04 31.90 -39.49
N ALA A 726 22.15 31.09 -40.06
CA ALA A 726 22.02 30.89 -41.50
C ALA A 726 21.31 32.07 -42.21
N GLY A 727 20.77 33.04 -41.46
CA GLY A 727 19.96 34.14 -42.01
C GLY A 727 18.61 33.70 -42.57
N GLN A 728 18.12 32.52 -42.19
CA GLN A 728 16.86 31.93 -42.64
C GLN A 728 15.69 32.29 -41.72
N VAL A 729 15.52 33.58 -41.43
CA VAL A 729 14.48 34.07 -40.51
C VAL A 729 13.67 35.17 -41.18
N ASP A 730 12.35 35.08 -41.06
CA ASP A 730 11.44 36.15 -41.48
C ASP A 730 11.66 37.39 -40.59
N PRO A 731 12.03 38.56 -41.15
CA PRO A 731 12.22 39.77 -40.36
C PRO A 731 11.01 40.15 -39.50
N GLU A 732 9.79 39.80 -39.93
CA GLU A 732 8.55 40.12 -39.21
C GLU A 732 8.41 39.38 -37.89
N VAL A 733 9.10 38.24 -37.70
CA VAL A 733 9.11 37.51 -36.42
C VAL A 733 10.13 38.05 -35.42
N ILE A 734 10.94 39.05 -35.78
CA ILE A 734 11.94 39.67 -34.89
C ILE A 734 11.65 41.16 -34.66
N ARG A 735 11.25 41.87 -35.72
CA ARG A 735 11.02 43.31 -35.71
C ARG A 735 9.97 43.71 -34.67
N ASP A 736 10.28 44.74 -33.89
CA ASP A 736 9.39 45.34 -32.87
C ASP A 736 8.88 44.35 -31.79
N ARG A 737 9.59 43.23 -31.59
CA ARG A 737 9.27 42.20 -30.60
C ARG A 737 10.33 42.06 -29.52
N ILE A 738 9.97 41.42 -28.41
CA ILE A 738 10.94 40.94 -27.41
C ILE A 738 11.49 39.61 -27.92
N VAL A 739 12.80 39.54 -28.14
CA VAL A 739 13.50 38.34 -28.58
C VAL A 739 14.22 37.72 -27.40
N LEU A 740 13.89 36.49 -27.07
CA LEU A 740 14.45 35.73 -25.96
C LEU A 740 15.40 34.66 -26.49
N ILE A 741 16.65 34.66 -26.06
CA ILE A 741 17.67 33.69 -26.47
C ILE A 741 17.98 32.82 -25.25
N GLY A 742 17.71 31.52 -25.33
CA GLY A 742 17.93 30.61 -24.21
C GLY A 742 17.90 29.14 -24.60
N PHE A 743 18.34 28.29 -23.69
CA PHE A 743 18.43 26.85 -23.94
C PHE A 743 17.08 26.16 -23.86
N THR A 744 16.87 25.20 -24.77
CA THR A 744 15.76 24.24 -24.73
C THR A 744 16.25 22.79 -24.82
N ALA A 745 17.56 22.61 -25.03
CA ALA A 745 18.27 21.34 -25.01
C ALA A 745 18.16 20.63 -23.65
N GLU A 746 17.91 19.33 -23.65
CA GLU A 746 17.78 18.56 -22.41
C GLU A 746 19.14 18.39 -21.70
N SER A 747 20.26 18.41 -22.44
CA SER A 747 21.61 18.27 -21.86
C SER A 747 22.05 19.45 -20.99
N VAL A 748 21.46 20.64 -21.18
CA VAL A 748 21.79 21.86 -20.43
C VAL A 748 21.10 21.88 -19.06
N ASN A 749 20.02 21.11 -18.91
CA ASN A 749 19.28 20.93 -17.67
C ASN A 749 18.66 22.22 -17.08
N ASP A 750 18.29 23.18 -17.94
CA ASP A 750 17.52 24.38 -17.58
C ASP A 750 16.00 24.13 -17.74
N LEU A 751 15.51 23.10 -17.06
CA LEU A 751 14.16 22.55 -17.23
C LEU A 751 13.43 22.51 -15.89
N PHE A 752 12.27 23.16 -15.82
CA PHE A 752 11.49 23.28 -14.58
C PHE A 752 10.11 22.62 -14.68
N PRO A 753 9.64 21.94 -13.62
CA PRO A 753 8.24 21.54 -13.54
C PRO A 753 7.32 22.77 -13.55
N SER A 754 6.29 22.73 -14.39
CA SER A 754 5.27 23.77 -14.50
C SER A 754 3.88 23.12 -14.46
N PRO A 755 2.78 23.91 -14.37
CA PRO A 755 1.43 23.39 -14.52
C PRO A 755 1.22 22.59 -15.81
N TYR A 756 2.02 22.78 -16.86
CA TYR A 756 1.94 21.99 -18.10
C TYR A 756 2.74 20.67 -18.06
N SER A 757 3.57 20.47 -17.04
CA SER A 757 4.40 19.27 -16.88
C SER A 757 3.62 18.10 -16.27
N ASN A 758 2.67 18.35 -15.37
CA ASN A 758 1.89 17.29 -14.70
C ASN A 758 0.57 16.99 -15.42
N ARG A 759 0.64 16.37 -16.60
CA ARG A 759 -0.56 15.91 -17.32
C ARG A 759 -1.07 14.58 -16.75
N ILE A 760 -2.35 14.55 -16.36
CA ILE A 760 -3.05 13.30 -16.00
C ILE A 760 -3.09 12.35 -17.21
N ILE A 761 -3.12 12.89 -18.43
CA ILE A 761 -3.16 12.15 -19.70
C ILE A 761 -2.09 12.73 -20.64
N GLY A 762 -1.14 11.90 -21.09
CA GLY A 762 -0.05 12.29 -22.01
C GLY A 762 1.35 12.31 -21.38
N SER A 763 2.37 12.61 -22.19
CA SER A 763 3.78 12.70 -21.74
C SER A 763 4.04 14.00 -20.98
N SER A 764 4.51 13.88 -19.74
CA SER A 764 4.99 14.98 -18.91
C SER A 764 6.35 15.45 -19.41
N ARG A 765 6.45 16.70 -19.89
CA ARG A 765 7.74 17.34 -20.19
C ARG A 765 7.92 18.57 -19.30
N PRO A 766 9.08 18.75 -18.65
CA PRO A 766 9.39 20.00 -17.96
C PRO A 766 9.46 21.16 -18.96
N MET A 767 9.27 22.38 -18.46
CA MET A 767 9.28 23.62 -19.25
C MET A 767 10.68 24.25 -19.20
N PRO A 768 11.27 24.64 -20.35
CA PRO A 768 12.54 25.37 -20.35
C PRO A 768 12.45 26.70 -19.59
N GLY A 769 13.53 27.09 -18.89
CA GLY A 769 13.60 28.33 -18.10
C GLY A 769 13.22 29.57 -18.90
N ILE A 770 13.73 29.66 -20.13
CA ILE A 770 13.39 30.75 -21.06
C ILE A 770 11.88 30.84 -21.39
N VAL A 771 11.16 29.71 -21.40
CA VAL A 771 9.71 29.66 -21.62
C VAL A 771 8.95 30.11 -20.37
N VAL A 772 9.49 29.88 -19.18
CA VAL A 772 8.95 30.45 -17.93
C VAL A 772 9.06 31.97 -18.00
N HIS A 773 10.23 32.53 -18.35
CA HIS A 773 10.41 33.97 -18.54
C HIS A 773 9.45 34.55 -19.59
N ALA A 774 9.26 33.87 -20.73
CA ALA A 774 8.30 34.27 -21.75
C ALA A 774 6.85 34.37 -21.20
N ASN A 775 6.45 33.42 -20.35
CA ASN A 775 5.14 33.46 -19.69
C ASN A 775 5.00 34.63 -18.72
N VAL A 776 6.05 34.96 -17.94
CA VAL A 776 6.05 36.12 -17.04
C VAL A 776 5.90 37.42 -17.84
N ILE A 777 6.69 37.59 -18.91
CA ILE A 777 6.65 38.76 -19.78
C ILE A 777 5.27 38.88 -20.42
N SER A 778 4.75 37.80 -21.02
CA SER A 778 3.43 37.78 -21.65
C SER A 778 2.32 38.15 -20.67
N GLN A 779 2.38 37.65 -19.42
CA GLN A 779 1.40 38.01 -18.40
C GLN A 779 1.45 39.50 -18.04
N LEU A 780 2.64 40.06 -17.84
CA LEU A 780 2.80 41.49 -17.54
C LEU A 780 2.29 42.37 -18.69
N LEU A 781 2.71 42.09 -19.93
CA LEU A 781 2.27 42.84 -21.10
C LEU A 781 0.76 42.71 -21.33
N SER A 782 0.21 41.50 -21.24
CA SER A 782 -1.23 41.28 -21.46
C SER A 782 -2.09 41.94 -20.38
N ALA A 783 -1.64 41.94 -19.13
CA ALA A 783 -2.36 42.59 -18.05
C ALA A 783 -2.32 44.12 -18.20
N THR A 784 -1.18 44.67 -18.60
CA THR A 784 -0.97 46.11 -18.71
C THR A 784 -1.59 46.73 -19.96
N LEU A 785 -1.47 46.07 -21.12
CA LEU A 785 -1.90 46.60 -22.42
C LEU A 785 -3.30 46.11 -22.80
N ASP A 786 -3.57 44.81 -22.64
CA ASP A 786 -4.80 44.17 -23.12
C ASP A 786 -5.88 44.05 -22.03
N GLY A 787 -5.56 44.42 -20.79
CA GLY A 787 -6.45 44.32 -19.64
C GLY A 787 -6.73 42.88 -19.20
N ARG A 788 -5.87 41.90 -19.54
CA ARG A 788 -6.01 40.51 -19.09
C ARG A 788 -5.93 40.45 -17.56
N PRO A 789 -6.90 39.84 -16.86
CA PRO A 789 -6.90 39.85 -15.40
C PRO A 789 -5.73 39.02 -14.84
N LEU A 790 -5.01 39.61 -13.89
CA LEU A 790 -4.07 38.89 -13.03
C LEU A 790 -4.84 37.95 -12.09
N LEU A 791 -4.22 36.85 -11.66
CA LEU A 791 -4.84 35.95 -10.70
C LEU A 791 -5.03 36.63 -9.35
N GLN A 792 -6.28 36.67 -8.91
CA GLN A 792 -6.72 37.16 -7.61
C GLN A 792 -7.29 36.01 -6.80
N VAL A 793 -7.23 36.17 -5.49
CA VAL A 793 -7.71 35.19 -4.51
C VAL A 793 -8.71 35.86 -3.58
N TRP A 794 -9.56 35.07 -2.94
CA TRP A 794 -10.49 35.60 -1.96
C TRP A 794 -9.81 35.89 -0.62
N PRO A 795 -10.32 36.88 0.14
CA PRO A 795 -9.91 37.03 1.52
C PRO A 795 -10.32 35.78 2.31
N GLN A 796 -9.55 35.46 3.36
CA GLN A 796 -9.77 34.25 4.17
C GLN A 796 -11.21 34.12 4.70
N SER A 797 -11.85 35.23 5.09
CA SER A 797 -13.24 35.24 5.55
C SER A 797 -14.22 34.80 4.45
N GLY A 798 -13.96 35.18 3.20
CA GLY A 798 -14.72 34.74 2.03
C GLY A 798 -14.55 33.24 1.78
N GLU A 799 -13.33 32.73 1.89
CA GLU A 799 -13.06 31.29 1.79
C GLU A 799 -13.77 30.48 2.88
N TRP A 800 -13.73 30.95 4.13
CA TRP A 800 -14.40 30.24 5.24
C TRP A 800 -15.91 30.19 5.05
N LEU A 801 -16.50 31.30 4.60
CA LEU A 801 -17.92 31.34 4.25
C LEU A 801 -18.23 30.37 3.10
N TRP A 802 -17.38 30.32 2.08
CA TRP A 802 -17.52 29.41 0.94
C TRP A 802 -17.54 27.94 1.38
N ILE A 803 -16.58 27.55 2.21
CA ILE A 803 -16.48 26.20 2.77
C ILE A 803 -17.74 25.83 3.58
N ALA A 804 -18.25 26.78 4.38
CA ALA A 804 -19.46 26.60 5.18
C ALA A 804 -20.73 26.47 4.32
N VAL A 805 -20.83 27.23 3.23
CA VAL A 805 -21.95 27.17 2.29
C VAL A 805 -22.03 25.77 1.66
N TRP A 806 -20.91 25.21 1.20
CA TRP A 806 -20.89 23.88 0.60
C TRP A 806 -21.17 22.75 1.60
N ALA A 807 -20.74 22.90 2.86
CA ALA A 807 -21.15 22.02 3.95
C ALA A 807 -22.68 22.03 4.14
N GLY A 808 -23.28 23.24 4.13
CA GLY A 808 -24.72 23.43 4.22
C GLY A 808 -25.49 22.84 3.05
N ILE A 809 -24.97 22.94 1.84
CA ILE A 809 -25.54 22.32 0.62
C ILE A 809 -25.55 20.80 0.78
N GLY A 810 -24.42 20.18 1.15
CA GLY A 810 -24.32 18.73 1.34
C GLY A 810 -25.27 18.20 2.41
N ALA A 811 -25.33 18.90 3.55
CA ALA A 811 -26.28 18.59 4.62
C ALA A 811 -27.75 18.74 4.16
N THR A 812 -28.05 19.78 3.35
CA THR A 812 -29.42 20.04 2.87
C THR A 812 -29.90 19.04 1.84
N ILE A 813 -29.05 18.66 0.87
CA ILE A 813 -29.33 17.62 -0.12
C ILE A 813 -29.76 16.34 0.60
N THR A 814 -28.96 15.96 1.57
CA THR A 814 -29.12 14.72 2.30
C THR A 814 -30.30 14.73 3.26
N TRP A 815 -30.61 15.89 3.84
CA TRP A 815 -31.82 16.07 4.66
C TRP A 815 -33.11 16.06 3.83
N LYS A 816 -33.11 16.68 2.65
CA LYS A 816 -34.30 16.73 1.77
C LYS A 816 -34.55 15.42 1.04
N ILE A 817 -33.49 14.77 0.55
CA ILE A 817 -33.59 13.56 -0.27
C ILE A 817 -33.36 12.33 0.61
N ARG A 818 -34.37 11.46 0.71
CA ARG A 818 -34.31 10.24 1.54
C ARG A 818 -33.81 9.00 0.81
N SER A 819 -33.82 9.01 -0.52
CA SER A 819 -33.31 7.89 -1.33
C SER A 819 -31.79 7.96 -1.41
N MET A 820 -31.10 6.86 -1.11
CA MET A 820 -29.63 6.78 -1.19
C MET A 820 -29.12 7.09 -2.60
N VAL A 821 -29.79 6.57 -3.63
CA VAL A 821 -29.47 6.87 -5.04
C VAL A 821 -29.68 8.36 -5.33
N GLY A 822 -30.78 8.94 -4.85
CA GLY A 822 -31.06 10.37 -5.03
C GLY A 822 -30.05 11.27 -4.32
N GLN A 823 -29.52 10.86 -3.18
CA GLN A 823 -28.44 11.57 -2.47
C GLN A 823 -27.14 11.55 -3.30
N ILE A 824 -26.77 10.39 -3.84
CA ILE A 824 -25.58 10.25 -4.71
C ILE A 824 -25.70 11.18 -5.93
N PHE A 825 -26.83 11.15 -6.64
CA PHE A 825 -27.05 12.06 -7.76
C PHE A 825 -27.03 13.53 -7.35
N GLY A 826 -27.67 13.87 -6.22
CA GLY A 826 -27.68 15.24 -5.70
C GLY A 826 -26.28 15.76 -5.37
N VAL A 827 -25.46 14.95 -4.72
CA VAL A 827 -24.06 15.29 -4.41
C VAL A 827 -23.23 15.39 -5.68
N ALA A 828 -23.40 14.49 -6.65
CA ALA A 828 -22.69 14.55 -7.94
C ALA A 828 -23.00 15.84 -8.71
N ILE A 829 -24.26 16.27 -8.77
CA ILE A 829 -24.66 17.54 -9.39
C ILE A 829 -24.03 18.72 -8.63
N ALA A 830 -24.07 18.69 -7.30
CA ALA A 830 -23.47 19.74 -6.47
C ALA A 830 -21.95 19.85 -6.71
N THR A 831 -21.24 18.73 -6.73
CA THR A 831 -19.80 18.67 -7.07
C THR A 831 -19.53 19.20 -8.48
N GLY A 832 -20.33 18.82 -9.48
CA GLY A 832 -20.22 19.35 -10.84
C GLY A 832 -20.42 20.86 -10.90
N SER A 833 -21.37 21.40 -10.13
CA SER A 833 -21.60 22.85 -10.05
C SER A 833 -20.47 23.60 -9.33
N LEU A 834 -19.89 23.03 -8.27
CA LEU A 834 -18.70 23.57 -7.60
C LEU A 834 -17.53 23.68 -8.58
N LEU A 835 -17.25 22.59 -9.32
CA LEU A 835 -16.19 22.57 -10.31
C LEU A 835 -16.43 23.59 -11.44
N GLY A 836 -17.66 23.66 -11.96
CA GLY A 836 -18.04 24.62 -12.98
C GLY A 836 -17.85 26.07 -12.53
N LEU A 837 -18.27 26.40 -11.30
CA LEU A 837 -18.09 27.74 -10.72
C LEU A 837 -16.60 28.08 -10.55
N ALA A 838 -15.77 27.14 -10.11
CA ALA A 838 -14.34 27.35 -9.97
C ALA A 838 -13.66 27.60 -11.33
N ILE A 839 -14.02 26.86 -12.37
CA ILE A 839 -13.48 27.06 -13.73
C ILE A 839 -13.89 28.42 -14.29
N VAL A 840 -15.15 28.81 -14.14
CA VAL A 840 -15.65 30.13 -14.61
C VAL A 840 -15.00 31.27 -13.85
N ALA A 841 -14.84 31.15 -12.53
CA ALA A 841 -14.14 32.13 -11.72
C ALA A 841 -12.68 32.28 -12.18
N PHE A 842 -11.99 31.17 -12.40
CA PHE A 842 -10.60 31.17 -12.85
C PHE A 842 -10.42 31.83 -14.22
N ALA A 843 -11.35 31.57 -15.16
CA ALA A 843 -11.35 32.23 -16.47
C ALA A 843 -11.44 33.76 -16.38
N HIS A 844 -12.02 34.30 -15.30
CA HIS A 844 -12.09 35.74 -15.02
C HIS A 844 -10.97 36.22 -14.07
N GLY A 845 -9.94 35.40 -13.85
CA GLY A 845 -8.79 35.72 -13.01
C GLY A 845 -9.01 35.48 -11.52
N TRP A 846 -10.02 34.73 -11.10
CA TRP A 846 -10.24 34.39 -9.69
C TRP A 846 -9.91 32.94 -9.37
N TRP A 847 -8.87 32.71 -8.57
CA TRP A 847 -8.57 31.40 -8.02
C TRP A 847 -9.29 31.21 -6.68
N ILE A 848 -10.41 30.47 -6.71
CA ILE A 848 -11.26 30.17 -5.55
C ILE A 848 -11.05 28.72 -5.06
N PRO A 849 -11.32 28.42 -3.77
CA PRO A 849 -11.12 27.08 -3.22
C PRO A 849 -12.01 26.03 -3.89
N LEU A 850 -11.41 24.90 -4.28
CA LEU A 850 -12.12 23.73 -4.78
C LEU A 850 -12.12 22.56 -3.78
N VAL A 851 -10.96 22.23 -3.21
CA VAL A 851 -10.77 21.02 -2.42
C VAL A 851 -11.46 21.12 -1.05
N PRO A 852 -11.23 22.14 -0.21
CA PRO A 852 -11.90 22.21 1.08
C PRO A 852 -13.45 22.20 0.99
N PRO A 853 -14.10 22.96 0.09
CA PRO A 853 -15.55 22.89 -0.10
C PRO A 853 -16.05 21.54 -0.61
N LEU A 854 -15.27 20.84 -1.43
CA LEU A 854 -15.61 19.48 -1.87
C LEU A 854 -15.61 18.50 -0.67
N PHE A 855 -14.60 18.58 0.19
CA PHE A 855 -14.52 17.77 1.40
C PHE A 855 -15.67 18.07 2.37
N THR A 856 -16.05 19.33 2.55
CA THR A 856 -17.20 19.65 3.41
C THR A 856 -18.53 19.23 2.80
N LEU A 857 -18.71 19.37 1.49
CA LEU A 857 -19.90 18.90 0.77
C LEU A 857 -20.09 17.38 0.95
N VAL A 858 -19.07 16.59 0.62
CA VAL A 858 -19.12 15.13 0.70
C VAL A 858 -19.16 14.66 2.15
N GLY A 859 -18.33 15.24 3.02
CA GLY A 859 -18.29 14.91 4.45
C GLY A 859 -19.63 15.15 5.14
N ALA A 860 -20.28 16.30 4.90
CA ALA A 860 -21.60 16.58 5.43
C ALA A 860 -22.68 15.64 4.87
N ALA A 861 -22.56 15.25 3.59
CA ALA A 861 -23.47 14.30 2.96
C ALA A 861 -23.34 12.87 3.50
N ILE A 862 -22.18 12.48 4.06
CA ILE A 862 -21.96 11.16 4.67
C ILE A 862 -22.29 11.17 6.17
N ILE A 863 -21.82 12.18 6.90
CA ILE A 863 -21.96 12.24 8.36
C ILE A 863 -23.41 12.44 8.78
N LEU A 864 -24.19 13.23 8.03
CA LEU A 864 -25.59 13.49 8.38
C LEU A 864 -26.45 12.21 8.36
N PRO A 865 -26.49 11.38 7.29
CA PRO A 865 -27.20 10.10 7.30
C PRO A 865 -26.83 9.21 8.45
N VAL A 866 -25.53 9.04 8.72
CA VAL A 866 -25.03 8.17 9.79
C VAL A 866 -25.50 8.68 11.16
N ALA A 867 -25.34 9.97 11.43
CA ALA A 867 -25.82 10.58 12.67
C ALA A 867 -27.34 10.48 12.80
N THR A 868 -28.09 10.68 11.71
CA THR A 868 -29.56 10.54 11.72
C THR A 868 -30.02 9.11 11.91
N ALA A 869 -29.37 8.12 11.28
CA ALA A 869 -29.68 6.71 11.44
C ALA A 869 -29.47 6.29 12.89
N LYS A 870 -28.31 6.64 13.47
CA LYS A 870 -28.00 6.37 14.89
C LYS A 870 -28.99 7.05 15.83
N HIS A 871 -29.38 8.30 15.56
CA HIS A 871 -30.38 9.00 16.37
C HIS A 871 -31.78 8.36 16.26
N MET A 872 -32.16 7.92 15.05
CA MET A 872 -33.43 7.22 14.82
C MET A 872 -33.49 5.87 15.53
N GLU A 873 -32.40 5.10 15.56
CA GLU A 873 -32.31 3.86 16.34
C GLU A 873 -32.54 4.11 17.83
N MET A 874 -31.91 5.15 18.40
CA MET A 874 -32.09 5.50 19.81
C MET A 874 -33.52 5.96 20.12
N LEU A 875 -34.16 6.70 19.22
CA LEU A 875 -35.58 7.07 19.36
C LEU A 875 -36.51 5.86 19.24
N GLN A 876 -36.21 4.92 18.33
CA GLN A 876 -36.97 3.67 18.20
C GLN A 876 -36.87 2.84 19.48
N LEU A 877 -35.67 2.73 20.05
CA LEU A 877 -35.46 2.04 21.32
C LEU A 877 -36.29 2.68 22.45
N ARG A 878 -36.23 4.02 22.58
CA ARG A 878 -37.02 4.75 23.57
C ARG A 878 -38.53 4.54 23.43
N GLN A 879 -39.06 4.61 22.21
CA GLN A 879 -40.48 4.36 21.96
C GLN A 879 -40.86 2.90 22.22
N THR A 880 -39.98 1.95 21.89
CA THR A 880 -40.20 0.52 22.17
C THR A 880 -40.32 0.30 23.68
N VAL A 881 -39.44 0.90 24.49
CA VAL A 881 -39.55 0.84 25.95
C VAL A 881 -40.87 1.45 26.41
N THR A 882 -41.27 2.61 25.89
CA THR A 882 -42.53 3.27 26.32
C THR A 882 -43.76 2.40 26.02
N ILE A 883 -43.84 1.80 24.82
CA ILE A 883 -44.95 0.90 24.43
C ILE A 883 -44.96 -0.36 25.31
N LEU A 884 -43.79 -0.93 25.62
CA LEU A 884 -43.70 -2.09 26.51
C LEU A 884 -44.14 -1.73 27.94
N MET A 885 -43.85 -0.52 28.42
CA MET A 885 -44.31 -0.06 29.73
C MET A 885 -45.83 0.12 29.80
N ASP A 886 -46.44 0.65 28.74
CA ASP A 886 -47.91 0.67 28.64
C ASP A 886 -48.47 -0.77 28.66
N THR A 887 -47.76 -1.72 28.06
CA THR A 887 -48.16 -3.15 28.09
C THR A 887 -47.99 -3.79 29.48
N VAL A 888 -46.99 -3.40 30.27
CA VAL A 888 -46.85 -3.81 31.69
C VAL A 888 -48.05 -3.35 32.51
N ARG A 889 -48.61 -2.17 32.20
CA ARG A 889 -49.80 -1.64 32.88
C ARG A 889 -51.05 -2.48 32.61
N ASP A 890 -51.21 -2.96 31.38
CA ASP A 890 -52.38 -3.76 30.97
C ASP A 890 -52.21 -5.26 31.29
N ASN A 891 -50.98 -5.79 31.23
CA ASN A 891 -50.64 -7.17 31.57
C ASN A 891 -49.22 -7.28 32.18
N PRO A 892 -49.09 -7.30 33.53
CA PRO A 892 -47.81 -7.16 34.20
C PRO A 892 -46.84 -8.30 33.90
N LEU A 893 -47.35 -9.55 33.83
CA LEU A 893 -46.51 -10.72 33.61
C LEU A 893 -45.90 -10.76 32.19
N VAL A 894 -46.68 -10.42 31.17
CA VAL A 894 -46.19 -10.40 29.77
C VAL A 894 -45.25 -9.21 29.53
N GLY A 895 -45.56 -8.04 30.12
CA GLY A 895 -44.74 -6.84 29.99
C GLY A 895 -43.36 -6.97 30.66
N GLU A 896 -43.28 -7.54 31.86
CA GLU A 896 -42.01 -7.74 32.56
C GLU A 896 -41.09 -8.71 31.81
N ILE A 897 -41.64 -9.80 31.27
CA ILE A 897 -40.91 -10.76 30.44
C ILE A 897 -40.39 -10.09 29.16
N ALA A 898 -41.19 -9.25 28.50
CA ALA A 898 -40.79 -8.54 27.29
C ALA A 898 -39.67 -7.50 27.54
N ILE A 899 -39.68 -6.83 28.70
CA ILE A 899 -38.62 -5.89 29.11
C ILE A 899 -37.33 -6.63 29.46
N ALA A 900 -37.41 -7.77 30.17
CA ALA A 900 -36.25 -8.61 30.46
C ALA A 900 -35.59 -9.11 29.17
N TYR A 901 -36.40 -9.52 28.18
CA TYR A 901 -35.92 -9.90 26.85
C TYR A 901 -35.27 -8.73 26.11
N LEU A 902 -35.86 -7.54 26.13
CA LEU A 902 -35.27 -6.33 25.55
C LEU A 902 -33.88 -6.02 26.16
N LYS A 903 -33.74 -6.11 27.49
CA LYS A 903 -32.46 -5.91 28.18
C LYS A 903 -31.42 -6.95 27.78
N GLN A 904 -31.82 -8.21 27.60
CA GLN A 904 -30.91 -9.27 27.17
C GLN A 904 -30.40 -9.05 25.74
N VAL A 905 -31.27 -8.62 24.82
CA VAL A 905 -30.92 -8.44 23.39
C VAL A 905 -30.15 -7.14 23.14
N GLU A 906 -30.60 -6.01 23.70
CA GLU A 906 -30.02 -4.69 23.41
C GLU A 906 -29.00 -4.25 24.48
N GLY A 907 -28.84 -5.00 25.58
CA GLY A 907 -27.94 -4.68 26.70
C GLY A 907 -26.46 -4.96 26.46
N GLN A 908 -26.08 -5.48 25.29
CA GLN A 908 -24.66 -5.67 24.92
C GLN A 908 -23.93 -4.33 24.73
N GLU A 909 -24.64 -3.24 24.38
CA GLU A 909 -24.07 -1.90 24.33
C GLU A 909 -24.42 -1.09 25.61
N PRO A 910 -23.42 -0.60 26.37
CA PRO A 910 -23.67 0.08 27.65
C PRO A 910 -24.51 1.35 27.50
N ALA A 911 -24.40 2.06 26.37
CA ALA A 911 -25.19 3.25 26.08
C ALA A 911 -26.69 2.95 25.87
N ARG A 912 -27.02 1.77 25.29
CA ARG A 912 -28.41 1.34 25.09
C ARG A 912 -29.03 0.85 26.40
N LEU A 913 -28.27 0.10 27.20
CA LEU A 913 -28.71 -0.35 28.52
C LEU A 913 -29.04 0.84 29.44
N ALA A 914 -28.15 1.83 29.51
CA ALA A 914 -28.36 3.04 30.32
C ALA A 914 -29.62 3.81 29.88
N LEU A 915 -29.91 3.88 28.57
CA LEU A 915 -31.14 4.51 28.06
C LEU A 915 -32.39 3.73 28.49
N ILE A 916 -32.34 2.39 28.40
CA ILE A 916 -33.46 1.52 28.80
C ILE A 916 -33.75 1.73 30.30
N GLU A 917 -32.72 1.69 31.15
CA GLU A 917 -32.85 1.91 32.60
C GLU A 917 -33.39 3.31 32.92
N GLN A 918 -32.85 4.35 32.30
CA GLN A 918 -33.33 5.72 32.46
C GLN A 918 -34.81 5.87 32.10
N CYS A 919 -35.27 5.20 31.03
CA CYS A 919 -36.67 5.25 30.61
C CYS A 919 -37.58 4.51 31.60
N LEU A 920 -37.13 3.37 32.13
CA LEU A 920 -37.85 2.60 33.14
C LEU A 920 -37.99 3.40 34.45
N ASP A 921 -36.90 4.04 34.91
CA ASP A 921 -36.90 4.86 36.12
C ASP A 921 -37.84 6.07 36.00
N GLN A 922 -37.80 6.78 34.86
CA GLN A 922 -38.67 7.94 34.63
C GLN A 922 -40.16 7.60 34.65
N ALA A 923 -40.53 6.41 34.23
CA ALA A 923 -41.92 5.98 34.21
C ALA A 923 -42.36 5.36 35.55
N ASN A 924 -41.46 4.71 36.30
CA ASN A 924 -41.71 4.32 37.70
C ASN A 924 -41.97 5.54 38.61
N VAL A 925 -41.25 6.66 38.40
CA VAL A 925 -41.49 7.93 39.11
C VAL A 925 -42.88 8.52 38.79
N LYS A 926 -43.38 8.38 37.55
CA LYS A 926 -44.73 8.81 37.18
C LYS A 926 -45.83 7.93 37.78
N LEU A 927 -45.60 6.63 37.94
CA LEU A 927 -46.51 5.69 38.60
C LEU A 927 -46.65 5.98 40.10
N GLY A 928 -45.56 6.37 40.77
CA GLY A 928 -45.58 6.76 42.19
C GLY A 928 -46.35 8.06 42.49
N GLN A 929 -46.52 8.97 41.52
CA GLN A 929 -47.28 10.21 41.70
C GLN A 929 -48.80 10.05 41.51
N GLN A 930 -49.29 8.93 40.97
CA GLN A 930 -50.73 8.66 40.81
C GLN A 930 -51.34 7.86 41.97
N ALA A 931 -50.55 7.44 42.97
CA ALA A 931 -51.02 6.62 44.09
C ALA A 931 -50.85 7.32 45.46
N HIS A 932 -51.89 8.02 45.93
CA HIS A 932 -52.16 8.36 47.34
C HIS A 932 -53.62 8.84 47.50
N PRO A 933 -54.27 8.67 48.67
CA PRO A 933 -54.61 7.43 49.36
C PRO A 933 -56.15 7.27 49.53
N LEU A 934 -56.66 6.03 49.52
CA LEU A 934 -57.97 5.68 50.10
C LEU A 934 -57.77 4.45 50.98
N ALA A 935 -57.52 4.67 52.27
CA ALA A 935 -57.67 3.66 53.31
C ALA A 935 -58.17 4.36 54.58
N GLY A 936 -59.46 4.18 54.88
CA GLY A 936 -60.04 4.40 56.18
C GLY A 936 -60.42 3.05 56.77
N ASP A 937 -59.89 2.78 57.98
CA ASP A 937 -60.40 1.98 59.08
C ASP A 937 -61.10 0.63 58.82
N ASN A 938 -60.48 -0.48 59.26
CA ASN A 938 -60.82 -1.12 60.54
C ASN A 938 -60.03 -2.42 60.80
N CYS A 939 -59.47 -2.48 62.02
CA CYS A 939 -58.83 -3.61 62.73
C CYS A 939 -59.89 -4.64 63.24
N PRO A 940 -59.59 -5.73 64.00
CA PRO A 940 -58.30 -6.17 64.56
C PRO A 940 -58.00 -7.71 64.57
N SER A 941 -56.78 -7.98 65.04
CA SER A 941 -56.02 -9.20 65.41
C SER A 941 -56.66 -10.10 66.50
N PRO A 942 -56.04 -11.23 66.95
CA PRO A 942 -54.63 -11.41 67.36
C PRO A 942 -53.75 -12.21 66.42
#